data_AF-A0A426CFT3-F1
#
_entry.id   AF-A0A426CFT3-F1
#
_cell.length_a   1.000
_cell.length_b   1.000
_cell.length_c   1.000
_cell.angle_alpha   90.00
_cell.angle_beta   90.00
_cell.angle_gamma   90.00
#
_symmetry.space_group_name_H-M   'P 1'
#
loop_
_entity.id
_entity.type
_entity.pdbx_description
1 polymer ?
#
loop_
_entity_poly.entity_id
_entity_poly.type
_entity_poly.pdbx_seq_one_letter_code
_entity_poly.pdbx_strand_id
1 'polypeptide(L)'
;MKTSRIHLSFLALTAAVATATVCLPLNGATAASAPTSTASPATPGHIPAAGVDTAGAFFFRNKAYSGEGWKFPAWRDAIRDLNAGFLMDHYFDVVSSGRSHSENRERTFAKIDTLGEWLGESGVEYIFNLENANWLERKRYVPGENLFEPWERTHLYLLPDEILAKFSKMPGMKAVCYDEIEHMQLTNSRFMKRDGTGDYPALVDTTAMQLPEAYDALVARMVELHDHHARFNIATSVELVWPVMHHLFARAGWAISPKILKESWTPVPVAMALGAAVEYAGTGTDVWINPDLWFRGHYPGHSVDAMRSALVYGHWLGASRVYQENMDFVNTRDVILHPDVNNNIDYSKAVQGRHHPDADGWLGSLVQFSSDKEYQLTPYGVAFRDYARDYRPHNPVPYTWRDARCRVAIVRFEDSNWGQRQSWFRDDLLGSKIVHSTPDTEAWFGIWHRLSHGVIPKEGLSYHINSVKNSQMPRFFVPAPPTLVFDHRVGDEHPDFDFKGAKILFLTGTDLITDATHALVRKRVRSGLTVATLPHLAPPDVRKKFEQVSVSGKSEYEVRDGSGRWIVARDFLGPQVAAALKPLLSPPNELQHDFGKHKLVIREVDTDRVGVWLDGQRRYTPPAQPSKRAVRNAKGDMIEVSR
;
A
#
# COMPACT_ATOMS: atom_id res chain seq x y z
N MET A 1 10.01 7.87 -53.94
CA MET A 1 9.92 6.70 -54.84
C MET A 1 9.45 5.51 -54.04
N LYS A 2 8.39 4.85 -54.52
CA LYS A 2 7.82 3.55 -54.10
C LYS A 2 7.14 3.45 -52.73
N THR A 3 5.87 3.86 -52.75
CA THR A 3 4.78 3.36 -51.92
C THR A 3 4.46 1.90 -52.26
N SER A 4 4.33 1.03 -51.25
CA SER A 4 3.72 -0.30 -51.40
C SER A 4 2.53 -0.42 -50.45
N ARG A 5 1.34 -0.46 -51.07
CA ARG A 5 0.06 -0.84 -50.45
C ARG A 5 0.04 -2.36 -50.32
N ILE A 6 -0.33 -2.87 -49.15
CA ILE A 6 -0.70 -4.27 -48.96
C ILE A 6 -2.20 -4.31 -48.68
N HIS A 7 -2.93 -4.99 -49.56
CA HIS A 7 -4.32 -5.38 -49.39
C HIS A 7 -4.40 -6.50 -48.35
N LEU A 8 -5.23 -6.33 -47.31
CA LEU A 8 -5.72 -7.46 -46.50
C LEU A 8 -7.17 -7.76 -46.90
N SER A 9 -7.37 -8.96 -47.40
CA SER A 9 -8.68 -9.55 -47.69
C SER A 9 -9.28 -10.14 -46.42
N PHE A 10 -10.54 -9.78 -46.16
CA PHE A 10 -11.40 -10.41 -45.16
C PHE A 10 -11.68 -11.87 -45.55
N LEU A 11 -11.43 -12.81 -44.64
CA LEU A 11 -12.00 -14.15 -44.68
C LEU A 11 -12.74 -14.41 -43.37
N ALA A 12 -14.05 -14.56 -43.48
CA ALA A 12 -14.94 -14.97 -42.41
C ALA A 12 -14.78 -16.47 -42.17
N LEU A 13 -14.55 -16.88 -40.92
CA LEU A 13 -14.64 -18.27 -40.50
C LEU A 13 -15.75 -18.37 -39.45
N THR A 14 -16.86 -18.94 -39.87
CA THR A 14 -17.96 -19.41 -39.02
C THR A 14 -17.60 -20.79 -38.48
N ALA A 15 -17.59 -20.96 -37.16
CA ALA A 15 -17.56 -22.28 -36.54
C ALA A 15 -18.53 -22.32 -35.37
N ALA A 16 -19.60 -23.08 -35.56
CA ALA A 16 -20.60 -23.44 -34.59
C ALA A 16 -20.00 -24.39 -33.54
N VAL A 17 -20.27 -24.14 -32.26
CA VAL A 17 -20.09 -25.13 -31.19
C VAL A 17 -21.44 -25.39 -30.55
N ALA A 18 -21.87 -26.64 -30.69
CA ALA A 18 -23.13 -27.18 -30.25
C ALA A 18 -23.17 -27.36 -28.73
N THR A 19 -24.31 -26.98 -28.16
CA THR A 19 -24.79 -27.32 -26.83
C THR A 19 -25.05 -28.82 -26.72
N ALA A 20 -24.38 -29.49 -25.77
CA ALA A 20 -24.73 -30.83 -25.34
C ALA A 20 -25.13 -30.80 -23.86
N THR A 21 -26.45 -30.77 -23.64
CA THR A 21 -27.12 -30.97 -22.37
C THR A 21 -27.15 -32.47 -22.08
N VAL A 22 -26.54 -32.92 -20.98
CA VAL A 22 -26.71 -34.29 -20.48
C VAL A 22 -27.49 -34.24 -19.17
N CYS A 23 -28.73 -34.74 -19.23
CA CYS A 23 -29.56 -35.07 -18.09
C CYS A 23 -29.09 -36.39 -17.47
N LEU A 24 -29.05 -36.45 -16.14
CA LEU A 24 -29.01 -37.70 -15.37
C LEU A 24 -30.15 -37.72 -14.34
N PRO A 25 -30.67 -38.91 -13.99
CA PRO A 25 -32.01 -39.05 -13.42
C PRO A 25 -32.05 -38.98 -11.88
N LEU A 26 -33.24 -38.59 -11.43
CA LEU A 26 -33.73 -38.59 -10.05
C LEU A 26 -34.08 -40.01 -9.56
N ASN A 27 -33.67 -40.31 -8.33
CA ASN A 27 -34.31 -41.20 -7.34
C ASN A 27 -33.92 -40.59 -5.97
N GLY A 28 -34.75 -40.33 -4.96
CA GLY A 28 -36.07 -40.86 -4.63
C GLY A 28 -36.00 -41.59 -3.27
N ALA A 29 -35.96 -40.88 -2.14
CA ALA A 29 -36.36 -41.41 -0.82
C ALA A 29 -36.60 -40.30 0.23
N THR A 30 -37.69 -40.45 0.94
CA THR A 30 -38.31 -39.58 1.97
C THR A 30 -37.84 -39.88 3.40
N ALA A 31 -37.75 -38.87 4.27
CA ALA A 31 -38.45 -38.75 5.57
C ALA A 31 -37.79 -37.73 6.52
N ALA A 32 -38.62 -37.09 7.35
CA ALA A 32 -38.37 -35.86 8.10
C ALA A 32 -37.72 -36.04 9.49
N SER A 33 -36.94 -35.04 9.91
CA SER A 33 -36.73 -34.65 11.32
C SER A 33 -36.32 -33.17 11.41
N ALA A 34 -37.00 -32.38 12.24
CA ALA A 34 -36.73 -30.96 12.51
C ALA A 34 -35.69 -30.77 13.65
N PRO A 35 -35.29 -29.53 13.98
CA PRO A 35 -34.00 -28.95 13.65
C PRO A 35 -32.99 -29.07 14.80
N THR A 36 -31.90 -29.80 14.59
CA THR A 36 -30.66 -29.53 15.31
C THR A 36 -29.93 -28.41 14.59
N SER A 37 -29.71 -27.30 15.30
CA SER A 37 -28.78 -26.23 14.96
C SER A 37 -27.39 -26.83 14.73
N THR A 38 -27.15 -27.35 13.54
CA THR A 38 -25.81 -27.58 13.03
C THR A 38 -25.26 -26.21 12.71
N ALA A 39 -24.43 -25.68 13.61
CA ALA A 39 -23.55 -24.58 13.28
C ALA A 39 -22.94 -24.89 11.90
N SER A 40 -23.13 -23.99 10.93
CA SER A 40 -22.40 -24.07 9.68
C SER A 40 -20.94 -24.29 10.04
N PRO A 41 -20.24 -25.30 9.47
CA PRO A 41 -18.83 -25.50 9.73
C PRO A 41 -18.16 -24.14 9.53
N ALA A 42 -17.48 -23.66 10.59
CA ALA A 42 -16.80 -22.38 10.55
C ALA A 42 -15.98 -22.37 9.27
N THR A 43 -16.26 -21.44 8.36
CA THR A 43 -15.40 -21.19 7.21
C THR A 43 -13.98 -21.10 7.76
N PRO A 44 -13.02 -21.91 7.28
CA PRO A 44 -11.64 -21.82 7.74
C PRO A 44 -11.25 -20.36 7.67
N GLY A 45 -11.00 -19.73 8.83
CA GLY A 45 -10.77 -18.30 8.85
C GLY A 45 -9.54 -17.96 8.02
N HIS A 46 -9.57 -16.81 7.37
CA HIS A 46 -8.46 -16.27 6.61
C HIS A 46 -7.28 -15.99 7.55
N ILE A 47 -6.08 -16.43 7.16
CA ILE A 47 -4.85 -16.13 7.88
C ILE A 47 -3.91 -15.46 6.87
N PRO A 48 -3.60 -14.17 7.00
CA PRO A 48 -2.64 -13.49 6.13
C PRO A 48 -1.29 -14.21 6.17
N ALA A 49 -0.61 -14.33 5.04
CA ALA A 49 0.78 -14.77 5.07
C ALA A 49 1.64 -13.72 5.79
N ALA A 50 2.56 -14.13 6.67
CA ALA A 50 3.54 -13.18 7.21
C ALA A 50 4.88 -13.33 6.51
N GLY A 51 5.51 -12.22 6.17
CA GLY A 51 6.79 -12.21 5.48
C GLY A 51 7.74 -11.17 6.03
N VAL A 52 8.96 -11.22 5.53
CA VAL A 52 9.99 -10.21 5.80
C VAL A 52 10.55 -9.73 4.48
N ASP A 53 10.86 -8.45 4.45
CA ASP A 53 11.56 -7.84 3.34
C ASP A 53 13.06 -7.66 3.71
N THR A 54 13.96 -7.95 2.78
CA THR A 54 15.41 -7.95 3.02
C THR A 54 16.10 -6.61 2.78
N ALA A 55 15.39 -5.48 2.64
CA ALA A 55 16.01 -4.16 2.57
C ALA A 55 17.07 -4.04 3.69
N GLY A 56 18.35 -4.01 3.33
CA GLY A 56 19.33 -4.58 4.27
C GLY A 56 20.79 -4.27 4.00
N ALA A 57 21.62 -4.58 5.00
CA ALA A 57 23.00 -4.10 5.06
C ALA A 57 24.04 -5.23 5.10
N PHE A 58 23.84 -6.31 5.87
CA PHE A 58 24.94 -7.24 6.14
C PHE A 58 25.28 -8.09 4.91
N PHE A 59 24.32 -8.86 4.39
CA PHE A 59 24.59 -9.76 3.26
C PHE A 59 24.73 -9.01 1.92
N PHE A 60 24.03 -7.89 1.78
CA PHE A 60 24.08 -7.07 0.57
C PHE A 60 25.38 -6.27 0.43
N ARG A 61 25.83 -5.60 1.51
CA ARG A 61 26.95 -4.65 1.42
C ARG A 61 28.31 -5.30 1.62
N ASN A 62 28.38 -6.48 2.23
CA ASN A 62 29.62 -7.24 2.33
C ASN A 62 29.90 -8.04 1.05
N LYS A 63 31.00 -7.71 0.37
CA LYS A 63 31.39 -8.35 -0.90
C LYS A 63 31.56 -9.86 -0.78
N ALA A 64 31.98 -10.34 0.39
CA ALA A 64 32.15 -11.77 0.67
C ALA A 64 30.86 -12.58 0.47
N TYR A 65 29.69 -11.96 0.61
CA TYR A 65 28.41 -12.66 0.53
C TYR A 65 27.65 -12.40 -0.77
N SER A 66 27.97 -11.32 -1.49
CA SER A 66 27.39 -10.99 -2.81
C SER A 66 25.84 -10.94 -2.83
N GLY A 67 25.21 -10.61 -1.70
CA GLY A 67 23.75 -10.61 -1.55
C GLY A 67 23.11 -12.00 -1.49
N GLU A 68 23.89 -13.08 -1.37
CA GLU A 68 23.39 -14.46 -1.45
C GLU A 68 23.12 -15.03 -0.06
N GLY A 69 22.33 -14.33 0.75
CA GLY A 69 22.03 -14.68 2.15
C GLY A 69 21.58 -16.14 2.32
N TRP A 70 20.78 -16.66 1.38
CA TRP A 70 20.27 -18.04 1.37
C TRP A 70 21.35 -19.13 1.38
N LYS A 71 22.60 -18.81 1.02
CA LYS A 71 23.72 -19.78 1.09
C LYS A 71 24.26 -19.96 2.50
N PHE A 72 23.91 -19.08 3.43
CA PHE A 72 24.51 -19.04 4.75
C PHE A 72 23.55 -19.58 5.82
N PRO A 73 24.02 -20.46 6.74
CA PRO A 73 23.17 -21.02 7.79
C PRO A 73 22.49 -19.96 8.66
N ALA A 74 23.22 -18.93 9.11
CA ALA A 74 22.67 -17.91 10.00
C ALA A 74 21.45 -17.22 9.40
N TRP A 75 21.52 -16.86 8.12
CA TRP A 75 20.43 -16.20 7.41
C TRP A 75 19.21 -17.12 7.29
N ARG A 76 19.43 -18.39 6.89
CA ARG A 76 18.34 -19.39 6.76
C ARG A 76 17.68 -19.68 8.10
N ASP A 77 18.47 -19.80 9.16
CA ASP A 77 17.98 -20.03 10.50
C ASP A 77 17.23 -18.81 11.04
N ALA A 78 17.64 -17.58 10.70
CA ALA A 78 16.92 -16.37 11.05
C ALA A 78 15.54 -16.28 10.38
N ILE A 79 15.44 -16.61 9.08
CA ILE A 79 14.15 -16.70 8.38
C ILE A 79 13.22 -17.72 9.06
N ARG A 80 13.76 -18.88 9.44
CA ARG A 80 13.02 -19.92 10.17
C ARG A 80 12.58 -19.45 11.55
N ASP A 81 13.46 -18.82 12.33
CA ASP A 81 13.16 -18.35 13.69
C ASP A 81 12.13 -17.22 13.68
N LEU A 82 12.14 -16.34 12.66
CA LEU A 82 11.10 -15.33 12.44
C LEU A 82 9.74 -15.91 12.03
N ASN A 83 9.67 -17.18 11.62
CA ASN A 83 8.49 -17.84 11.06
C ASN A 83 7.91 -17.08 9.84
N ALA A 84 8.79 -16.56 9.00
CA ALA A 84 8.43 -15.90 7.75
C ALA A 84 8.01 -16.95 6.70
N GLY A 85 6.77 -16.86 6.23
CA GLY A 85 6.22 -17.72 5.18
C GLY A 85 6.56 -17.22 3.77
N PHE A 86 7.01 -15.97 3.66
CA PHE A 86 7.51 -15.43 2.41
C PHE A 86 8.65 -14.42 2.64
N LEU A 87 9.41 -14.23 1.58
CA LEU A 87 10.53 -13.32 1.49
C LEU A 87 10.29 -12.31 0.37
N MET A 88 10.45 -11.03 0.67
CA MET A 88 10.61 -10.00 -0.35
C MET A 88 12.07 -9.55 -0.40
N ASP A 89 12.72 -9.83 -1.51
CA ASP A 89 14.17 -9.81 -1.56
C ASP A 89 14.73 -8.63 -2.36
N HIS A 90 15.46 -7.78 -1.65
CA HIS A 90 16.27 -6.68 -2.19
C HIS A 90 17.70 -7.09 -2.52
N TYR A 91 18.19 -8.20 -1.94
CA TYR A 91 19.59 -8.60 -2.08
C TYR A 91 19.89 -9.20 -3.44
N PHE A 92 18.90 -9.82 -4.07
CA PHE A 92 19.11 -10.45 -5.36
C PHE A 92 19.47 -9.40 -6.42
N ASP A 93 20.63 -9.62 -7.02
CA ASP A 93 21.14 -8.79 -8.10
C ASP A 93 21.24 -9.62 -9.38
N VAL A 94 20.51 -9.20 -10.44
CA VAL A 94 20.76 -9.65 -11.81
C VAL A 94 22.15 -9.16 -12.22
N VAL A 95 23.02 -10.11 -12.49
CA VAL A 95 24.45 -9.85 -12.68
C VAL A 95 24.65 -8.98 -13.91
N SER A 96 25.29 -7.83 -13.71
CA SER A 96 25.58 -6.85 -14.77
C SER A 96 27.08 -6.52 -14.92
N SER A 97 27.95 -7.32 -14.29
CA SER A 97 29.39 -7.05 -14.18
C SER A 97 30.28 -7.87 -15.13
N GLY A 98 29.70 -8.83 -15.86
CA GLY A 98 30.41 -9.67 -16.82
C GLY A 98 30.78 -8.92 -18.10
N ARG A 99 31.68 -9.53 -18.89
CA ARG A 99 32.18 -8.97 -20.15
C ARG A 99 31.23 -9.20 -21.33
N SER A 100 30.27 -10.11 -21.18
CA SER A 100 29.31 -10.47 -22.22
C SER A 100 27.93 -10.73 -21.62
N HIS A 101 26.91 -10.65 -22.48
CA HIS A 101 25.55 -11.04 -22.11
C HIS A 101 25.46 -12.51 -21.67
N SER A 102 26.14 -13.44 -22.35
CA SER A 102 26.16 -14.86 -21.97
C SER A 102 26.70 -15.09 -20.57
N GLU A 103 27.80 -14.40 -20.22
CA GLU A 103 28.41 -14.49 -18.89
C GLU A 103 27.47 -13.95 -17.80
N ASN A 104 26.83 -12.79 -18.04
CA ASN A 104 25.84 -12.22 -17.13
C ASN A 104 24.63 -13.14 -16.95
N ARG A 105 24.15 -13.73 -18.05
CA ARG A 105 23.05 -14.67 -18.09
C ARG A 105 23.35 -15.94 -17.30
N GLU A 106 24.46 -16.60 -17.58
CA GLU A 106 24.88 -17.83 -16.90
C GLU A 106 25.04 -17.61 -15.39
N ARG A 107 25.68 -16.51 -14.99
CA ARG A 107 25.84 -16.17 -13.56
C ARG A 107 24.50 -15.86 -12.89
N THR A 108 23.63 -15.10 -13.56
CA THR A 108 22.29 -14.81 -13.03
C THR A 108 21.47 -16.10 -12.90
N PHE A 109 21.48 -16.95 -13.91
CA PHE A 109 20.75 -18.22 -13.89
C PHE A 109 21.26 -19.16 -12.80
N ALA A 110 22.58 -19.26 -12.60
CA ALA A 110 23.16 -20.02 -11.51
C ALA A 110 22.71 -19.49 -10.14
N LYS A 111 22.62 -18.16 -9.95
CA LYS A 111 22.06 -17.57 -8.72
C LYS A 111 20.59 -17.97 -8.52
N ILE A 112 19.77 -17.86 -9.57
CA ILE A 112 18.34 -18.25 -9.53
C ILE A 112 18.20 -19.73 -9.18
N ASP A 113 19.02 -20.61 -9.77
CA ASP A 113 18.99 -22.04 -9.46
C ASP A 113 19.32 -22.32 -7.99
N THR A 114 20.40 -21.73 -7.46
CA THR A 114 20.77 -21.95 -6.05
C THR A 114 19.73 -21.39 -5.07
N LEU A 115 19.09 -20.27 -5.40
CA LEU A 115 18.00 -19.71 -4.60
C LEU A 115 16.76 -20.62 -4.70
N GLY A 116 16.43 -21.09 -5.91
CA GLY A 116 15.30 -21.98 -6.16
C GLY A 116 15.40 -23.33 -5.46
N GLU A 117 16.60 -23.90 -5.38
CA GLU A 117 16.87 -25.10 -4.57
C GLU A 117 16.50 -24.86 -3.10
N TRP A 118 17.01 -23.77 -2.50
CA TRP A 118 16.68 -23.43 -1.11
C TRP A 118 15.19 -23.12 -0.90
N LEU A 119 14.54 -22.39 -1.82
CA LEU A 119 13.11 -22.13 -1.75
C LEU A 119 12.29 -23.43 -1.83
N GLY A 120 12.70 -24.37 -2.68
CA GLY A 120 12.08 -25.69 -2.79
C GLY A 120 12.21 -26.52 -1.50
N GLU A 121 13.35 -26.44 -0.82
CA GLU A 121 13.58 -27.11 0.46
C GLU A 121 12.84 -26.43 1.64
N SER A 122 12.77 -25.10 1.65
CA SER A 122 12.22 -24.33 2.77
C SER A 122 10.70 -24.14 2.69
N GLY A 123 10.12 -24.18 1.49
CA GLY A 123 8.71 -23.88 1.25
C GLY A 123 8.34 -22.40 1.39
N VAL A 124 9.33 -21.52 1.51
CA VAL A 124 9.15 -20.06 1.60
C VAL A 124 8.72 -19.52 0.24
N GLU A 125 7.71 -18.65 0.21
CA GLU A 125 7.35 -17.92 -1.02
C GLU A 125 8.36 -16.80 -1.29
N TYR A 126 8.59 -16.46 -2.55
CA TYR A 126 9.58 -15.47 -2.97
C TYR A 126 8.96 -14.37 -3.81
N ILE A 127 9.32 -13.14 -3.46
CA ILE A 127 8.95 -11.91 -4.14
C ILE A 127 10.25 -11.18 -4.44
N PHE A 128 10.46 -10.84 -5.71
CA PHE A 128 11.67 -10.12 -6.10
C PHE A 128 11.43 -8.62 -6.10
N ASN A 129 12.17 -7.86 -5.29
CA ASN A 129 12.01 -6.41 -5.19
C ASN A 129 12.93 -5.68 -6.20
N LEU A 130 12.36 -4.70 -6.90
CA LEU A 130 13.02 -3.92 -7.95
C LEU A 130 13.53 -2.54 -7.51
N GLU A 131 13.61 -2.26 -6.21
CA GLU A 131 14.01 -0.96 -5.63
C GLU A 131 15.39 -0.45 -6.12
N ASN A 132 16.25 -1.32 -6.67
CA ASN A 132 17.55 -0.91 -7.19
C ASN A 132 17.50 0.23 -8.22
N ALA A 133 16.43 0.34 -9.02
CA ALA A 133 16.24 1.48 -9.93
C ALA A 133 15.95 2.79 -9.20
N ASN A 134 15.53 2.75 -7.94
CA ASN A 134 15.33 3.97 -7.17
C ASN A 134 16.67 4.65 -6.83
N TRP A 135 17.76 3.88 -6.80
CA TRP A 135 19.03 4.28 -6.20
C TRP A 135 20.24 4.26 -7.15
N LEU A 136 20.15 3.59 -8.30
CA LEU A 136 21.26 3.49 -9.25
C LEU A 136 20.85 4.02 -10.62
N GLU A 137 21.73 4.78 -11.26
CA GLU A 137 21.41 5.38 -12.57
C GLU A 137 21.30 4.37 -13.71
N ARG A 138 22.00 3.24 -13.61
CA ARG A 138 22.15 2.30 -14.72
C ARG A 138 22.35 0.88 -14.23
N LYS A 139 21.82 -0.07 -15.01
CA LYS A 139 22.11 -1.50 -14.86
C LYS A 139 22.26 -2.16 -16.23
N ARG A 140 23.34 -2.93 -16.43
CA ARG A 140 23.74 -3.45 -17.76
C ARG A 140 23.80 -4.97 -17.81
N TYR A 141 22.68 -5.61 -18.09
CA TYR A 141 22.66 -7.07 -18.26
C TYR A 141 23.15 -7.50 -19.64
N VAL A 142 22.72 -6.80 -20.70
CA VAL A 142 23.34 -6.86 -22.02
C VAL A 142 24.35 -5.71 -22.11
N PRO A 143 25.63 -5.97 -22.45
CA PRO A 143 26.61 -4.90 -22.58
C PRO A 143 26.17 -3.81 -23.56
N GLY A 144 26.07 -2.57 -23.05
CA GLY A 144 25.64 -1.41 -23.84
C GLY A 144 24.18 -1.01 -23.63
N GLU A 145 23.34 -1.90 -23.08
CA GLU A 145 21.92 -1.61 -22.81
C GLU A 145 21.72 -1.25 -21.34
N ASN A 146 20.84 -0.27 -21.07
CA ASN A 146 20.44 0.08 -19.71
C ASN A 146 19.07 -0.55 -19.39
N LEU A 147 19.06 -1.55 -18.50
CA LEU A 147 17.82 -2.20 -18.03
C LEU A 147 16.88 -1.24 -17.29
N PHE A 148 17.41 -0.11 -16.83
CA PHE A 148 16.61 0.89 -16.14
C PHE A 148 15.98 1.91 -17.09
N GLU A 149 16.24 1.84 -18.40
CA GLU A 149 15.60 2.71 -19.40
C GLU A 149 14.86 1.86 -20.45
N PRO A 150 13.84 1.07 -20.05
CA PRO A 150 13.09 0.22 -20.97
C PRO A 150 12.32 0.99 -22.04
N TRP A 151 11.94 2.24 -21.74
CA TRP A 151 11.32 3.15 -22.69
C TRP A 151 12.01 4.52 -22.67
N GLU A 152 11.85 5.26 -23.77
CA GLU A 152 12.37 6.61 -23.91
C GLU A 152 11.92 7.50 -22.73
N ARG A 153 12.89 8.18 -22.12
CA ARG A 153 12.70 9.11 -21.00
C ARG A 153 12.07 8.53 -19.73
N THR A 154 12.21 7.22 -19.51
CA THR A 154 11.75 6.57 -18.27
C THR A 154 12.91 5.98 -17.48
N HIS A 155 12.73 5.81 -16.16
CA HIS A 155 13.71 5.18 -15.28
C HIS A 155 13.07 4.08 -14.40
N LEU A 156 13.02 2.86 -14.91
CA LEU A 156 12.36 1.72 -14.28
C LEU A 156 13.15 0.44 -14.51
N TYR A 157 13.26 -0.40 -13.49
CA TYR A 157 13.79 -1.73 -13.67
C TYR A 157 12.77 -2.65 -14.38
N LEU A 158 12.96 -2.91 -15.68
CA LEU A 158 12.22 -3.96 -16.38
C LEU A 158 13.10 -5.21 -16.51
N LEU A 159 12.59 -6.35 -16.04
CA LEU A 159 13.34 -7.60 -16.15
C LEU A 159 13.27 -8.17 -17.57
N PRO A 160 14.38 -8.69 -18.12
CA PRO A 160 14.34 -9.38 -19.40
C PRO A 160 13.45 -10.63 -19.37
N ASP A 161 12.76 -10.91 -20.48
CA ASP A 161 11.89 -12.09 -20.65
C ASP A 161 12.57 -13.41 -20.23
N GLU A 162 13.87 -13.58 -20.51
CA GLU A 162 14.58 -14.81 -20.14
C GLU A 162 14.83 -14.94 -18.64
N ILE A 163 14.96 -13.83 -17.91
CA ILE A 163 15.06 -13.83 -16.44
C ILE A 163 13.69 -14.18 -15.86
N LEU A 164 12.61 -13.58 -16.36
CA LEU A 164 11.24 -13.90 -15.93
C LEU A 164 10.88 -15.36 -16.24
N ALA A 165 11.25 -15.86 -17.42
CA ALA A 165 11.08 -17.27 -17.78
C ALA A 165 11.85 -18.21 -16.84
N LYS A 166 13.03 -17.80 -16.37
CA LYS A 166 13.79 -18.56 -15.37
C LYS A 166 13.14 -18.49 -13.99
N PHE A 167 12.73 -17.30 -13.54
CA PHE A 167 12.02 -17.13 -12.27
C PHE A 167 10.70 -17.87 -12.22
N SER A 168 9.93 -17.94 -13.32
CA SER A 168 8.65 -18.66 -13.38
C SER A 168 8.77 -20.16 -13.06
N LYS A 169 9.97 -20.73 -13.18
CA LYS A 169 10.28 -22.13 -12.88
C LYS A 169 10.85 -22.32 -11.48
N MET A 170 11.17 -21.23 -10.79
CA MET A 170 11.76 -21.26 -9.45
C MET A 170 10.66 -21.62 -8.43
N PRO A 171 10.87 -22.65 -7.59
CA PRO A 171 9.95 -22.95 -6.49
C PRO A 171 9.71 -21.71 -5.62
N GLY A 172 8.46 -21.50 -5.21
CA GLY A 172 8.09 -20.39 -4.33
C GLY A 172 7.97 -19.03 -5.00
N MET A 173 8.44 -18.80 -6.24
CA MET A 173 8.28 -17.52 -6.93
C MET A 173 6.80 -17.11 -7.03
N LYS A 174 6.45 -15.90 -6.56
CA LYS A 174 5.08 -15.37 -6.58
C LYS A 174 4.94 -14.08 -7.37
N ALA A 175 5.81 -13.12 -7.09
CA ALA A 175 5.61 -11.78 -7.58
C ALA A 175 6.93 -11.03 -7.79
N VAL A 176 6.82 -9.95 -8.55
CA VAL A 176 7.83 -8.89 -8.63
C VAL A 176 7.23 -7.64 -8.00
N CYS A 177 7.96 -7.05 -7.06
CA CYS A 177 7.53 -5.85 -6.36
C CYS A 177 8.25 -4.61 -6.89
N TYR A 178 7.47 -3.58 -7.22
CA TYR A 178 7.97 -2.25 -7.51
C TYR A 178 7.81 -1.38 -6.27
N ASP A 179 8.91 -1.22 -5.55
CA ASP A 179 8.92 -0.53 -4.26
C ASP A 179 9.01 0.99 -4.42
N GLU A 180 8.08 1.69 -3.79
CA GLU A 180 7.95 3.16 -3.80
C GLU A 180 7.99 3.78 -5.21
N ILE A 181 7.53 3.03 -6.23
CA ILE A 181 7.60 3.48 -7.62
C ILE A 181 6.76 4.74 -7.88
N GLU A 182 5.73 5.00 -7.07
CA GLU A 182 4.98 6.24 -7.11
C GLU A 182 5.84 7.44 -6.69
N HIS A 183 6.77 7.29 -5.74
CA HIS A 183 7.76 8.34 -5.45
C HIS A 183 8.60 8.62 -6.69
N MET A 184 9.10 7.59 -7.35
CA MET A 184 9.97 7.74 -8.51
C MET A 184 9.23 8.34 -9.71
N GLN A 185 7.96 7.98 -9.91
CA GLN A 185 7.11 8.62 -10.91
C GLN A 185 6.87 10.10 -10.58
N LEU A 186 6.34 10.40 -9.40
CA LEU A 186 5.89 11.74 -9.03
C LEU A 186 7.04 12.72 -8.83
N THR A 187 8.24 12.23 -8.55
CA THR A 187 9.43 13.06 -8.35
C THR A 187 10.39 13.06 -9.53
N ASN A 188 10.01 12.49 -10.68
CA ASN A 188 10.87 12.33 -11.86
C ASN A 188 12.22 11.67 -11.52
N SER A 189 12.17 10.65 -10.66
CA SER A 189 13.31 9.91 -10.12
C SER A 189 14.40 10.78 -9.50
N ARG A 190 14.04 11.88 -8.84
CA ARG A 190 15.03 12.80 -8.22
C ARG A 190 15.97 12.11 -7.24
N PHE A 191 15.56 10.98 -6.65
CA PHE A 191 16.35 10.24 -5.65
C PHE A 191 17.43 9.34 -6.25
N MET A 192 17.32 9.00 -7.55
CA MET A 192 18.33 8.22 -8.27
C MET A 192 19.71 8.90 -8.25
N LYS A 193 19.73 10.24 -8.26
CA LYS A 193 20.96 11.03 -8.16
C LYS A 193 21.04 11.73 -6.81
N ARG A 194 22.18 11.61 -6.14
CA ARG A 194 22.42 12.25 -4.83
C ARG A 194 22.32 13.77 -4.86
N ASP A 195 22.55 14.39 -6.01
CA ASP A 195 22.43 15.84 -6.20
C ASP A 195 20.98 16.30 -6.50
N GLY A 196 20.03 15.36 -6.61
CA GLY A 196 18.63 15.66 -6.90
C GLY A 196 18.34 16.00 -8.37
N THR A 197 19.30 15.78 -9.28
CA THR A 197 19.16 16.14 -10.71
C THR A 197 18.52 15.04 -11.57
N GLY A 198 17.87 14.04 -10.96
CA GLY A 198 17.01 13.11 -11.69
C GLY A 198 15.88 13.87 -12.40
N ASP A 199 15.62 13.52 -13.66
CA ASP A 199 14.54 14.11 -14.47
C ASP A 199 13.88 13.07 -15.38
N TYR A 200 13.88 11.80 -14.95
CA TYR A 200 13.30 10.67 -15.68
C TYR A 200 12.27 9.97 -14.78
N PRO A 201 10.96 10.16 -15.00
CA PRO A 201 9.94 9.46 -14.23
C PRO A 201 10.01 7.95 -14.43
N ALA A 202 9.51 7.19 -13.46
CA ALA A 202 9.61 5.73 -13.52
C ALA A 202 8.76 5.11 -14.62
N LEU A 203 7.47 5.44 -14.69
CA LEU A 203 6.51 4.76 -15.55
C LEU A 203 6.35 5.48 -16.88
N VAL A 204 6.00 6.78 -16.84
CA VAL A 204 5.64 7.57 -18.02
C VAL A 204 6.14 9.00 -17.87
N ASP A 205 6.65 9.58 -18.95
CA ASP A 205 6.92 11.02 -19.00
C ASP A 205 5.63 11.84 -19.05
N THR A 206 5.12 12.21 -17.88
CA THR A 206 3.90 13.01 -17.71
C THR A 206 4.17 14.51 -17.65
N THR A 207 5.43 14.96 -17.85
CA THR A 207 5.88 16.31 -17.51
C THR A 207 5.09 17.44 -18.20
N ALA A 208 4.53 17.18 -19.39
CA ALA A 208 3.74 18.13 -20.17
C ALA A 208 2.27 17.70 -20.37
N MET A 209 1.81 16.68 -19.64
CA MET A 209 0.46 16.13 -19.76
C MET A 209 -0.52 16.84 -18.84
N GLN A 210 -1.77 16.97 -19.28
CA GLN A 210 -2.88 17.32 -18.39
C GLN A 210 -3.28 16.11 -17.53
N LEU A 211 -4.02 16.34 -16.44
CA LEU A 211 -4.37 15.26 -15.49
C LEU A 211 -5.05 14.04 -16.12
N PRO A 212 -6.09 14.16 -16.97
CA PRO A 212 -6.72 12.98 -17.58
C PRO A 212 -5.75 12.19 -18.46
N GLU A 213 -4.93 12.90 -19.23
CA GLU A 213 -3.93 12.31 -20.12
C GLU A 213 -2.85 11.58 -19.32
N ALA A 214 -2.31 12.21 -18.27
CA ALA A 214 -1.33 11.61 -17.39
C ALA A 214 -1.89 10.35 -16.70
N TYR A 215 -3.11 10.42 -16.17
CA TYR A 215 -3.80 9.30 -15.54
C TYR A 215 -3.94 8.12 -16.52
N ASP A 216 -4.47 8.36 -17.73
CA ASP A 216 -4.70 7.29 -18.71
C ASP A 216 -3.40 6.69 -19.23
N ALA A 217 -2.38 7.51 -19.47
CA ALA A 217 -1.06 7.04 -19.89
C ALA A 217 -0.39 6.18 -18.81
N LEU A 218 -0.48 6.58 -17.54
CA LEU A 218 0.03 5.82 -16.41
C LEU A 218 -0.66 4.47 -16.27
N VAL A 219 -2.00 4.41 -16.32
CA VAL A 219 -2.73 3.15 -16.23
C VAL A 219 -2.37 2.23 -17.41
N ALA A 220 -2.32 2.76 -18.64
CA ALA A 220 -1.94 1.98 -19.81
C ALA A 220 -0.56 1.33 -19.65
N ARG A 221 0.42 2.08 -19.12
CA ARG A 221 1.76 1.56 -18.83
C ARG A 221 1.76 0.52 -17.71
N MET A 222 0.97 0.72 -16.66
CA MET A 222 0.85 -0.28 -15.58
C MET A 222 0.20 -1.57 -16.05
N VAL A 223 -0.79 -1.51 -16.95
CA VAL A 223 -1.40 -2.68 -17.60
C VAL A 223 -0.38 -3.40 -18.47
N GLU A 224 0.37 -2.67 -19.30
CA GLU A 224 1.46 -3.24 -20.11
C GLU A 224 2.47 -4.01 -19.25
N LEU A 225 2.87 -3.44 -18.12
CA LEU A 225 3.77 -4.07 -17.15
C LEU A 225 3.15 -5.28 -16.45
N HIS A 226 1.88 -5.19 -16.06
CA HIS A 226 1.15 -6.31 -15.46
C HIS A 226 1.10 -7.49 -16.44
N ASP A 227 0.65 -7.25 -17.66
CA ASP A 227 0.53 -8.25 -18.72
C ASP A 227 1.90 -8.85 -19.04
N HIS A 228 2.95 -8.03 -19.07
CA HIS A 228 4.31 -8.49 -19.30
C HIS A 228 4.73 -9.60 -18.32
N HIS A 229 4.49 -9.40 -17.02
CA HIS A 229 4.81 -10.38 -15.97
C HIS A 229 3.81 -11.54 -15.91
N ALA A 230 2.52 -11.27 -16.16
CA ALA A 230 1.46 -12.28 -16.16
C ALA A 230 1.69 -13.38 -17.21
N ARG A 231 2.33 -13.07 -18.36
CA ARG A 231 2.76 -14.07 -19.36
C ARG A 231 3.68 -15.15 -18.79
N PHE A 232 4.37 -14.86 -17.68
CA PHE A 232 5.24 -15.79 -16.97
C PHE A 232 4.62 -16.33 -15.68
N ASN A 233 3.33 -16.11 -15.45
CA ASN A 233 2.62 -16.46 -14.21
C ASN A 233 3.27 -15.86 -12.96
N ILE A 234 3.78 -14.63 -13.08
CA ILE A 234 4.36 -13.86 -11.99
C ILE A 234 3.46 -12.64 -11.76
N ALA A 235 2.97 -12.46 -10.53
CA ALA A 235 2.17 -11.31 -10.19
C ALA A 235 3.02 -10.03 -10.09
N THR A 236 2.38 -8.87 -10.25
CA THR A 236 2.98 -7.58 -9.93
C THR A 236 2.46 -7.08 -8.59
N SER A 237 3.34 -6.56 -7.76
CA SER A 237 2.99 -5.83 -6.54
C SER A 237 3.65 -4.46 -6.49
N VAL A 238 3.08 -3.54 -5.72
CA VAL A 238 3.61 -2.21 -5.50
C VAL A 238 3.58 -1.86 -4.03
N GLU A 239 4.65 -1.24 -3.52
CA GLU A 239 4.64 -0.60 -2.20
C GLU A 239 4.41 0.90 -2.35
N LEU A 240 3.48 1.45 -1.57
CA LEU A 240 3.04 2.84 -1.69
C LEU A 240 3.25 3.58 -0.36
N VAL A 241 4.15 4.56 -0.37
CA VAL A 241 4.46 5.45 0.77
C VAL A 241 3.38 6.51 0.95
N TRP A 242 2.93 7.09 -0.15
CA TRP A 242 1.94 8.18 -0.14
C TRP A 242 0.53 7.66 -0.42
N PRO A 243 -0.51 8.36 0.07
CA PRO A 243 -1.89 7.97 -0.17
C PRO A 243 -2.33 8.43 -1.57
N VAL A 244 -1.68 7.91 -2.61
CA VAL A 244 -1.88 8.26 -4.01
C VAL A 244 -1.58 7.08 -4.92
N MET A 245 -2.05 7.16 -6.16
CA MET A 245 -1.93 6.16 -7.24
C MET A 245 -2.47 4.76 -6.93
N HIS A 246 -3.19 4.55 -5.83
CA HIS A 246 -3.70 3.22 -5.43
C HIS A 246 -4.72 2.68 -6.44
N HIS A 247 -5.61 3.55 -6.95
CA HIS A 247 -6.64 3.18 -7.93
C HIS A 247 -6.01 2.87 -9.28
N LEU A 248 -4.98 3.61 -9.69
CA LEU A 248 -4.26 3.34 -10.94
C LEU A 248 -3.65 1.92 -10.95
N PHE A 249 -2.97 1.53 -9.86
CA PHE A 249 -2.38 0.19 -9.74
C PHE A 249 -3.44 -0.92 -9.62
N ALA A 250 -4.48 -0.72 -8.79
CA ALA A 250 -5.55 -1.71 -8.65
C ALA A 250 -6.32 -1.93 -9.96
N ARG A 251 -6.61 -0.85 -10.70
CA ARG A 251 -7.22 -0.90 -12.05
C ARG A 251 -6.36 -1.66 -13.04
N ALA A 252 -5.03 -1.58 -12.90
CA ALA A 252 -4.08 -2.34 -13.71
C ALA A 252 -3.89 -3.81 -13.27
N GLY A 253 -4.57 -4.27 -12.20
CA GLY A 253 -4.50 -5.67 -11.73
C GLY A 253 -3.36 -5.95 -10.74
N TRP A 254 -2.70 -4.92 -10.21
CA TRP A 254 -1.55 -5.10 -9.30
C TRP A 254 -2.01 -5.39 -7.87
N ALA A 255 -1.19 -6.14 -7.13
CA ALA A 255 -1.30 -6.21 -5.68
C ALA A 255 -0.80 -4.90 -5.05
N ILE A 256 -1.63 -4.25 -4.27
CA ILE A 256 -1.31 -2.96 -3.63
C ILE A 256 -0.88 -3.18 -2.19
N SER A 257 0.23 -2.54 -1.80
CA SER A 257 0.79 -2.61 -0.46
C SER A 257 1.00 -1.20 0.10
N PRO A 258 -0.01 -0.59 0.75
CA PRO A 258 0.22 0.66 1.46
C PRO A 258 1.22 0.45 2.60
N LYS A 259 2.25 1.32 2.66
CA LYS A 259 3.14 1.39 3.81
C LYS A 259 2.44 2.11 4.95
N ILE A 260 2.27 1.42 6.08
CA ILE A 260 1.83 2.01 7.35
C ILE A 260 3.05 2.19 8.24
N LEU A 261 2.99 3.10 9.22
CA LEU A 261 4.22 3.55 9.93
C LEU A 261 5.29 4.10 8.98
N LYS A 262 4.88 4.80 7.94
CA LYS A 262 5.81 5.52 7.06
C LYS A 262 5.45 7.00 7.11
N GLU A 263 5.31 7.64 5.96
CA GLU A 263 5.23 9.10 5.86
C GLU A 263 3.79 9.61 5.66
N SER A 264 2.80 8.75 5.94
CA SER A 264 1.37 9.02 5.75
C SER A 264 0.56 8.72 7.01
N TRP A 265 -0.58 9.39 7.18
CA TRP A 265 -1.50 9.10 8.27
C TRP A 265 -2.22 7.77 8.02
N THR A 266 -1.92 6.73 8.80
CA THR A 266 -2.38 5.33 8.64
C THR A 266 -3.78 5.11 8.04
N PRO A 267 -4.88 5.74 8.52
CA PRO A 267 -6.21 5.46 7.97
C PRO A 267 -6.38 5.89 6.51
N VAL A 268 -5.60 6.84 6.01
CA VAL A 268 -5.73 7.38 4.64
C VAL A 268 -5.28 6.36 3.59
N PRO A 269 -4.01 5.90 3.55
CA PRO A 269 -3.58 4.94 2.55
C PRO A 269 -4.33 3.60 2.69
N VAL A 270 -4.74 3.20 3.90
CA VAL A 270 -5.56 2.00 4.08
C VAL A 270 -6.96 2.14 3.47
N ALA A 271 -7.64 3.28 3.66
CA ALA A 271 -8.94 3.52 3.04
C ALA A 271 -8.86 3.59 1.51
N MET A 272 -7.74 4.10 0.98
CA MET A 272 -7.46 4.11 -0.45
C MET A 272 -7.19 2.70 -0.98
N ALA A 273 -6.32 1.94 -0.33
CA ALA A 273 -6.02 0.57 -0.74
C ALA A 273 -7.27 -0.32 -0.73
N LEU A 274 -7.99 -0.37 0.40
CA LEU A 274 -9.20 -1.20 0.49
C LEU A 274 -10.29 -0.74 -0.50
N GLY A 275 -10.44 0.57 -0.71
CA GLY A 275 -11.44 1.10 -1.64
C GLY A 275 -11.11 0.77 -3.09
N ALA A 276 -9.86 1.01 -3.51
CA ALA A 276 -9.34 0.66 -4.83
C ALA A 276 -9.44 -0.85 -5.11
N ALA A 277 -9.05 -1.70 -4.15
CA ALA A 277 -9.13 -3.14 -4.31
C ALA A 277 -10.57 -3.65 -4.39
N VAL A 278 -11.50 -3.10 -3.61
CA VAL A 278 -12.93 -3.47 -3.70
C VAL A 278 -13.54 -3.04 -5.02
N GLU A 279 -13.22 -1.83 -5.50
CA GLU A 279 -13.68 -1.31 -6.79
C GLU A 279 -13.20 -2.19 -7.94
N TYR A 280 -11.89 -2.45 -7.99
CA TYR A 280 -11.24 -3.19 -9.06
C TYR A 280 -11.03 -4.67 -8.74
N ALA A 281 -11.82 -5.27 -7.84
CA ALA A 281 -11.62 -6.67 -7.42
C ALA A 281 -11.63 -7.69 -8.59
N GLY A 282 -12.28 -7.34 -9.70
CA GLY A 282 -12.35 -8.15 -10.92
C GLY A 282 -11.08 -8.15 -11.78
N THR A 283 -10.11 -7.26 -11.53
CA THR A 283 -8.86 -7.15 -12.31
C THR A 283 -7.78 -8.14 -11.85
N GLY A 284 -8.01 -8.85 -10.75
CA GLY A 284 -7.01 -9.71 -10.10
C GLY A 284 -6.18 -9.01 -9.03
N THR A 285 -6.47 -7.74 -8.72
CA THR A 285 -5.84 -7.00 -7.62
C THR A 285 -5.96 -7.72 -6.27
N ASP A 286 -5.00 -7.46 -5.39
CA ASP A 286 -4.90 -7.99 -4.04
C ASP A 286 -4.40 -6.92 -3.06
N VAL A 287 -4.62 -7.10 -1.76
CA VAL A 287 -4.19 -6.15 -0.72
C VAL A 287 -3.17 -6.78 0.20
N TRP A 288 -1.98 -6.18 0.26
CA TRP A 288 -0.93 -6.49 1.24
C TRP A 288 -0.76 -5.31 2.19
N ILE A 289 -0.07 -5.49 3.32
CA ILE A 289 0.23 -4.41 4.27
C ILE A 289 1.70 -4.48 4.66
N ASN A 290 2.41 -3.37 4.51
CA ASN A 290 3.79 -3.20 4.95
C ASN A 290 3.86 -2.25 6.15
N PRO A 291 4.01 -2.73 7.41
CA PRO A 291 4.53 -1.89 8.47
C PRO A 291 5.99 -1.56 8.23
N ASP A 292 6.29 -0.27 8.07
CA ASP A 292 7.64 0.21 7.78
C ASP A 292 8.29 0.76 9.05
N LEU A 293 9.61 0.63 9.15
CA LEU A 293 10.39 1.20 10.25
C LEU A 293 11.11 2.49 9.85
N TRP A 294 11.01 2.93 8.60
CA TRP A 294 11.49 4.22 8.16
C TRP A 294 10.50 5.34 8.47
N PHE A 295 11.01 6.47 8.95
CA PHE A 295 10.23 7.69 9.06
C PHE A 295 11.05 8.92 8.71
N ARG A 296 10.79 9.57 7.56
CA ARG A 296 11.43 10.84 7.17
C ARG A 296 12.97 10.81 7.30
N GLY A 297 13.57 9.70 6.89
CA GLY A 297 15.02 9.46 6.96
C GLY A 297 15.55 9.00 8.33
N HIS A 298 14.69 8.84 9.34
CA HIS A 298 14.99 8.19 10.61
C HIS A 298 14.78 6.69 10.51
N TYR A 299 15.66 5.91 11.16
CA TYR A 299 15.55 4.46 11.22
C TYR A 299 16.21 3.88 12.48
N PRO A 300 15.50 3.15 13.36
CA PRO A 300 14.04 2.99 13.30
C PRO A 300 13.37 4.34 13.62
N GLY A 301 12.34 4.64 12.85
CA GLY A 301 11.47 5.79 12.99
C GLY A 301 10.32 5.57 13.98
N HIS A 302 10.13 4.32 14.45
CA HIS A 302 9.03 3.89 15.29
C HIS A 302 9.53 3.01 16.44
N SER A 303 8.73 2.85 17.50
CA SER A 303 9.01 1.92 18.58
C SER A 303 8.63 0.48 18.22
N VAL A 304 9.13 -0.48 19.00
CA VAL A 304 8.75 -1.91 18.89
C VAL A 304 7.24 -2.10 19.08
N ASP A 305 6.64 -1.35 20.00
CA ASP A 305 5.20 -1.43 20.28
C ASP A 305 4.36 -0.85 19.13
N ALA A 306 4.82 0.23 18.49
CA ALA A 306 4.17 0.77 17.30
C ALA A 306 4.19 -0.24 16.15
N MET A 307 5.36 -0.87 15.89
CA MET A 307 5.49 -1.93 14.88
C MET A 307 4.57 -3.12 15.18
N ARG A 308 4.53 -3.58 16.43
CA ARG A 308 3.63 -4.67 16.86
C ARG A 308 2.16 -4.30 16.63
N SER A 309 1.75 -3.09 16.99
CA SER A 309 0.39 -2.58 16.76
C SER A 309 0.06 -2.54 15.27
N ALA A 310 1.00 -2.15 14.42
CA ALA A 310 0.83 -2.13 12.97
C ALA A 310 0.71 -3.53 12.36
N LEU A 311 1.52 -4.50 12.79
CA LEU A 311 1.40 -5.91 12.37
C LEU A 311 0.01 -6.49 12.73
N VAL A 312 -0.42 -6.27 13.97
CA VAL A 312 -1.74 -6.72 14.45
C VAL A 312 -2.86 -6.02 13.68
N TYR A 313 -2.74 -4.73 13.42
CA TYR A 313 -3.72 -3.99 12.64
C TYR A 313 -3.80 -4.50 11.20
N GLY A 314 -2.67 -4.63 10.50
CA GLY A 314 -2.59 -5.18 9.15
C GLY A 314 -3.21 -6.56 9.04
N HIS A 315 -3.00 -7.42 10.06
CA HIS A 315 -3.61 -8.74 10.16
C HIS A 315 -5.15 -8.68 10.12
N TRP A 316 -5.74 -7.80 10.93
CA TRP A 316 -7.19 -7.68 11.03
C TRP A 316 -7.86 -6.93 9.88
N LEU A 317 -7.10 -6.34 8.95
CA LEU A 317 -7.64 -5.75 7.73
C LEU A 317 -8.09 -6.80 6.69
N GLY A 318 -7.83 -8.09 6.94
CA GLY A 318 -8.15 -9.17 5.99
C GLY A 318 -7.27 -9.14 4.74
N ALA A 319 -6.11 -8.48 4.81
CA ALA A 319 -5.08 -8.47 3.77
C ALA A 319 -4.55 -9.89 3.51
N SER A 320 -4.13 -10.19 2.28
CA SER A 320 -3.59 -11.52 1.94
C SER A 320 -2.18 -11.72 2.51
N ARG A 321 -1.42 -10.64 2.67
CA ARG A 321 -0.06 -10.65 3.21
C ARG A 321 0.18 -9.47 4.15
N VAL A 322 0.97 -9.70 5.18
CA VAL A 322 1.49 -8.67 6.09
C VAL A 322 2.99 -8.93 6.26
N TYR A 323 3.83 -7.94 6.04
CA TYR A 323 5.28 -8.14 6.15
C TYR A 323 5.99 -6.91 6.66
N GLN A 324 7.10 -7.15 7.32
CA GLN A 324 7.93 -6.10 7.88
C GLN A 324 9.10 -5.78 6.96
N GLU A 325 9.24 -4.52 6.57
CA GLU A 325 10.42 -4.03 5.90
C GLU A 325 11.67 -4.08 6.79
N ASN A 326 12.81 -4.35 6.17
CA ASN A 326 14.15 -4.27 6.75
C ASN A 326 14.54 -5.38 7.75
N MET A 327 14.75 -6.59 7.21
CA MET A 327 15.20 -7.74 8.00
C MET A 327 16.53 -7.47 8.75
N ASP A 328 17.52 -6.85 8.11
CA ASP A 328 18.86 -6.66 8.69
C ASP A 328 19.47 -5.26 8.47
N PHE A 329 18.63 -4.27 8.14
CA PHE A 329 19.12 -2.94 7.81
C PHE A 329 19.87 -2.27 8.97
N VAL A 330 21.02 -1.69 8.63
CA VAL A 330 21.80 -0.85 9.53
C VAL A 330 21.96 0.54 8.91
N ASN A 331 21.46 1.55 9.60
CA ASN A 331 21.63 2.94 9.18
C ASN A 331 23.07 3.39 9.44
N THR A 332 23.84 3.61 8.38
CA THR A 332 25.25 4.01 8.44
C THR A 332 25.47 5.49 8.14
N ARG A 333 24.40 6.30 7.99
CA ARG A 333 24.53 7.71 7.56
C ARG A 333 25.38 8.57 8.50
N ASP A 334 25.53 8.17 9.77
CA ASP A 334 26.29 8.90 10.78
C ASP A 334 27.45 8.07 11.39
N VAL A 335 27.79 6.93 10.77
CA VAL A 335 28.85 6.03 11.28
C VAL A 335 30.08 6.09 10.40
N ILE A 336 31.25 6.29 11.01
CA ILE A 336 32.53 5.96 10.38
C ILE A 336 32.61 4.44 10.30
N LEU A 337 32.22 3.90 9.15
CA LEU A 337 32.44 2.48 8.86
C LEU A 337 33.94 2.27 8.72
N HIS A 338 34.50 1.32 9.48
CA HIS A 338 35.88 0.86 9.30
C HIS A 338 35.86 -0.44 8.50
N PRO A 339 35.86 -0.37 7.15
CA PRO A 339 35.96 -1.56 6.35
C PRO A 339 37.27 -2.32 6.66
N ASP A 340 37.22 -3.64 6.63
CA ASP A 340 38.42 -4.48 6.63
C ASP A 340 39.19 -4.35 5.29
N VAL A 341 40.31 -5.07 5.16
CA VAL A 341 41.13 -5.08 3.94
C VAL A 341 40.38 -5.54 2.69
N ASN A 342 39.22 -6.19 2.84
CA ASN A 342 38.35 -6.67 1.76
C ASN A 342 37.13 -5.76 1.52
N ASN A 343 37.06 -4.60 2.20
CA ASN A 343 35.89 -3.72 2.26
C ASN A 343 34.65 -4.32 2.92
N ASN A 344 34.80 -5.32 3.78
CA ASN A 344 33.70 -5.81 4.61
C ASN A 344 33.53 -4.92 5.84
N ILE A 345 32.29 -4.71 6.27
CA ILE A 345 31.93 -3.83 7.38
C ILE A 345 31.50 -4.67 8.58
N ASP A 346 32.13 -4.41 9.73
CA ASP A 346 31.71 -4.97 11.02
C ASP A 346 30.50 -4.20 11.56
N TYR A 347 29.31 -4.68 11.21
CA TYR A 347 28.04 -4.10 11.62
C TYR A 347 27.73 -4.24 13.12
N SER A 348 28.48 -5.07 13.86
CA SER A 348 28.33 -5.15 15.32
C SER A 348 28.75 -3.84 16.03
N LYS A 349 29.56 -3.02 15.35
CA LYS A 349 30.10 -1.75 15.87
C LYS A 349 29.39 -0.51 15.32
N ALA A 350 28.38 -0.68 14.47
CA ALA A 350 27.66 0.44 13.91
C ALA A 350 26.74 1.08 14.96
N VAL A 351 27.02 2.34 15.33
CA VAL A 351 26.15 3.12 16.21
C VAL A 351 25.16 3.87 15.35
N GLN A 352 23.90 3.52 15.48
CA GLN A 352 22.84 4.07 14.66
C GLN A 352 22.71 5.60 14.92
N GLY A 353 22.40 6.41 13.89
CA GLY A 353 22.27 7.89 13.95
C GLY A 353 21.04 8.46 14.72
N ARG A 354 20.08 9.09 14.02
CA ARG A 354 18.83 9.61 14.66
C ARG A 354 17.74 8.54 14.71
N HIS A 355 17.27 8.19 15.91
CA HIS A 355 16.26 7.14 16.15
C HIS A 355 15.03 7.67 16.86
N HIS A 356 13.96 6.88 16.79
CA HIS A 356 12.87 6.98 17.74
C HIS A 356 13.41 6.88 19.18
N PRO A 357 13.04 7.78 20.12
CA PRO A 357 13.54 7.75 21.50
C PRO A 357 13.30 6.41 22.19
N ASP A 358 12.19 5.75 21.88
CA ASP A 358 11.81 4.47 22.48
C ASP A 358 12.42 3.24 21.76
N ALA A 359 13.24 3.47 20.74
CA ALA A 359 14.08 2.43 20.16
C ALA A 359 15.36 2.17 20.99
N ASP A 360 15.66 3.01 21.98
CA ASP A 360 16.70 2.87 23.03
C ASP A 360 17.99 2.15 22.61
N GLY A 361 18.64 2.64 21.55
CA GLY A 361 19.94 2.15 21.08
C GLY A 361 19.93 0.77 20.40
N TRP A 362 18.76 0.14 20.24
CA TRP A 362 18.62 -1.09 19.47
C TRP A 362 18.71 -0.81 17.98
N LEU A 363 19.35 -1.73 17.25
CA LEU A 363 19.25 -1.74 15.79
C LEU A 363 17.79 -1.92 15.40
N GLY A 364 17.27 -1.01 14.59
CA GLY A 364 15.89 -1.09 14.08
C GLY A 364 15.58 -2.26 13.16
N SER A 365 16.54 -3.12 12.81
CA SER A 365 16.28 -4.31 12.00
C SER A 365 15.62 -5.43 12.79
N LEU A 366 15.08 -6.45 12.13
CA LEU A 366 14.58 -7.66 12.81
C LEU A 366 15.73 -8.53 13.35
N VAL A 367 16.82 -8.59 12.60
CA VAL A 367 17.96 -9.47 12.85
C VAL A 367 19.23 -8.65 12.85
N GLN A 368 20.17 -9.04 13.71
CA GLN A 368 21.54 -8.58 13.66
C GLN A 368 22.46 -9.79 13.45
N PHE A 369 23.21 -9.78 12.35
CA PHE A 369 24.22 -10.78 12.05
C PHE A 369 25.58 -10.36 12.64
N SER A 370 26.24 -11.28 13.35
CA SER A 370 27.64 -11.15 13.75
C SER A 370 28.58 -11.85 12.77
N SER A 371 28.08 -12.88 12.07
CA SER A 371 28.81 -13.60 11.02
C SER A 371 27.82 -14.30 10.07
N ASP A 372 28.35 -15.07 9.11
CA ASP A 372 27.58 -15.99 8.29
C ASP A 372 27.02 -17.21 9.04
N LYS A 373 27.42 -17.39 10.32
CA LYS A 373 27.04 -18.52 11.18
C LYS A 373 26.25 -18.10 12.43
N GLU A 374 26.26 -16.82 12.77
CA GLU A 374 25.69 -16.32 14.02
C GLU A 374 24.83 -15.08 13.78
N TYR A 375 23.68 -15.08 14.43
CA TYR A 375 22.76 -13.95 14.46
C TYR A 375 22.05 -13.84 15.81
N GLN A 376 21.44 -12.69 16.05
CA GLN A 376 20.51 -12.49 17.16
C GLN A 376 19.25 -11.77 16.65
N LEU A 377 18.10 -12.13 17.22
CA LEU A 377 16.89 -11.33 17.05
C LEU A 377 16.99 -10.05 17.88
N THR A 378 16.66 -8.92 17.26
CA THR A 378 16.47 -7.66 17.99
C THR A 378 15.11 -7.68 18.71
N PRO A 379 14.79 -6.66 19.53
CA PRO A 379 13.43 -6.50 20.04
C PRO A 379 12.35 -6.44 18.95
N TYR A 380 12.65 -5.91 17.77
CA TYR A 380 11.76 -5.93 16.61
C TYR A 380 11.62 -7.35 16.04
N GLY A 381 12.73 -8.09 15.90
CA GLY A 381 12.71 -9.49 15.49
C GLY A 381 11.87 -10.39 16.40
N VAL A 382 12.01 -10.21 17.71
CA VAL A 382 11.18 -10.92 18.70
C VAL A 382 9.71 -10.55 18.52
N ALA A 383 9.37 -9.26 18.39
CA ALA A 383 7.99 -8.84 18.19
C ALA A 383 7.38 -9.39 16.89
N PHE A 384 8.15 -9.43 15.79
CA PHE A 384 7.70 -10.03 14.53
C PHE A 384 7.50 -11.53 14.65
N ARG A 385 8.47 -12.25 15.24
CA ARG A 385 8.36 -13.70 15.48
C ARG A 385 7.13 -14.01 16.33
N ASP A 386 6.93 -13.31 17.43
CA ASP A 386 5.78 -13.54 18.32
C ASP A 386 4.46 -13.28 17.56
N TYR A 387 4.43 -12.29 16.65
CA TYR A 387 3.30 -12.09 15.74
C TYR A 387 3.12 -13.28 14.78
N ALA A 388 4.15 -13.67 14.04
CA ALA A 388 4.07 -14.67 12.97
C ALA A 388 3.85 -16.09 13.51
N ARG A 389 4.49 -16.44 14.62
CA ARG A 389 4.45 -17.78 15.23
C ARG A 389 3.27 -17.97 16.16
N ASP A 390 2.99 -16.99 17.01
CA ASP A 390 2.01 -17.15 18.08
C ASP A 390 0.73 -16.38 17.81
N TYR A 391 0.79 -15.08 17.51
CA TYR A 391 -0.42 -14.28 17.34
C TYR A 391 -1.28 -14.74 16.14
N ARG A 392 -0.65 -14.80 14.97
CA ARG A 392 -1.31 -15.00 13.67
C ARG A 392 -2.10 -16.32 13.62
N PRO A 393 -1.55 -17.49 14.00
CA PRO A 393 -2.31 -18.75 13.96
C PRO A 393 -3.47 -18.82 14.96
N HIS A 394 -3.37 -18.11 16.10
CA HIS A 394 -4.41 -18.10 17.14
C HIS A 394 -5.53 -17.09 16.88
N ASN A 395 -5.40 -16.24 15.86
CA ASN A 395 -6.34 -15.16 15.56
C ASN A 395 -6.82 -15.22 14.09
N PRO A 396 -7.42 -16.32 13.62
CA PRO A 396 -7.95 -16.38 12.25
C PRO A 396 -9.01 -15.29 12.01
N VAL A 397 -8.96 -14.67 10.84
CA VAL A 397 -9.85 -13.55 10.44
C VAL A 397 -11.08 -14.13 9.72
N PRO A 398 -12.32 -13.78 10.12
CA PRO A 398 -13.52 -14.37 9.53
C PRO A 398 -13.95 -13.75 8.19
N TYR A 399 -13.11 -12.90 7.61
CA TYR A 399 -13.37 -12.13 6.39
C TYR A 399 -12.05 -11.87 5.65
N THR A 400 -12.15 -11.31 4.45
CA THR A 400 -11.00 -10.78 3.69
C THR A 400 -11.21 -9.31 3.35
N TRP A 401 -10.21 -8.66 2.76
CA TRP A 401 -10.35 -7.29 2.26
C TRP A 401 -11.52 -7.11 1.28
N ARG A 402 -11.95 -8.17 0.57
CA ARG A 402 -13.12 -8.15 -0.34
C ARG A 402 -14.43 -7.86 0.38
N ASP A 403 -14.46 -8.13 1.68
CA ASP A 403 -15.61 -7.86 2.53
C ASP A 403 -15.65 -6.42 3.02
N ALA A 404 -14.64 -5.59 2.76
CA ALA A 404 -14.60 -4.22 3.24
C ALA A 404 -15.86 -3.44 2.81
N ARG A 405 -16.41 -2.71 3.76
CA ARG A 405 -17.59 -1.84 3.65
C ARG A 405 -17.23 -0.47 4.20
N CYS A 406 -17.99 0.54 3.81
CA CYS A 406 -17.77 1.89 4.31
C CYS A 406 -19.05 2.47 4.91
N ARG A 407 -18.88 3.29 5.95
CA ARG A 407 -19.91 4.23 6.42
C ARG A 407 -19.76 5.57 5.72
N VAL A 408 -18.52 5.94 5.39
CA VAL A 408 -18.14 7.13 4.64
C VAL A 408 -17.47 6.69 3.33
N ALA A 409 -18.07 7.04 2.20
CA ALA A 409 -17.45 6.88 0.89
C ALA A 409 -16.85 8.21 0.42
N ILE A 410 -15.68 8.16 -0.23
CA ILE A 410 -15.09 9.32 -0.90
C ILE A 410 -14.86 8.91 -2.35
N VAL A 411 -15.47 9.62 -3.30
CA VAL A 411 -15.23 9.43 -4.74
C VAL A 411 -14.47 10.65 -5.24
N ARG A 412 -13.32 10.41 -5.89
CA ARG A 412 -12.47 11.48 -6.40
C ARG A 412 -11.64 11.04 -7.60
N PHE A 413 -11.24 12.00 -8.41
CA PHE A 413 -10.16 11.80 -9.36
C PHE A 413 -8.84 11.67 -8.60
N GLU A 414 -8.06 10.62 -8.87
CA GLU A 414 -6.77 10.39 -8.21
C GLU A 414 -5.66 11.24 -8.84
N ASP A 415 -5.66 12.54 -8.54
CA ASP A 415 -4.68 13.53 -9.02
C ASP A 415 -3.30 13.49 -8.36
N SER A 416 -3.05 12.54 -7.45
CA SER A 416 -1.85 12.45 -6.58
C SER A 416 -1.56 13.63 -5.65
N ASN A 417 -2.53 14.48 -5.35
CA ASN A 417 -2.39 15.53 -4.35
C ASN A 417 -2.57 14.97 -2.93
N TRP A 418 -1.47 14.87 -2.20
CA TRP A 418 -1.45 14.54 -0.77
C TRP A 418 -1.11 15.74 0.12
N GLY A 419 -0.89 16.91 -0.47
CA GLY A 419 -0.46 18.13 0.21
C GLY A 419 0.97 18.56 -0.17
N GLN A 420 1.49 18.11 -1.33
CA GLN A 420 2.87 18.43 -1.72
C GLN A 420 3.15 19.93 -1.82
N ARG A 421 2.15 20.77 -2.14
CA ARG A 421 2.26 22.25 -2.11
C ARG A 421 2.71 22.81 -0.75
N GLN A 422 2.36 22.11 0.33
CA GLN A 422 2.73 22.46 1.69
C GLN A 422 3.98 21.72 2.16
N SER A 423 4.74 21.11 1.26
CA SER A 423 5.90 20.29 1.58
C SER A 423 7.18 20.83 0.92
N TRP A 424 8.27 20.09 1.04
CA TRP A 424 9.53 20.35 0.33
C TRP A 424 9.62 19.59 -1.01
N PHE A 425 8.60 18.81 -1.37
CA PHE A 425 8.45 18.20 -2.68
C PHE A 425 7.91 19.22 -3.69
N ARG A 426 8.10 18.94 -4.99
CA ARG A 426 7.51 19.77 -6.06
C ARG A 426 5.99 19.58 -6.05
N ASP A 427 5.27 20.64 -6.38
CA ASP A 427 3.81 20.61 -6.51
C ASP A 427 3.41 20.11 -7.91
N ASP A 428 3.94 18.97 -8.33
CA ASP A 428 3.74 18.38 -9.66
C ASP A 428 2.73 17.23 -9.54
N LEU A 429 1.49 17.45 -9.97
CA LEU A 429 0.43 16.42 -9.88
C LEU A 429 0.62 15.35 -10.97
N LEU A 430 0.64 14.08 -10.57
CA LEU A 430 0.96 12.91 -11.40
C LEU A 430 2.34 13.01 -12.07
N GLY A 431 3.25 13.82 -11.52
CA GLY A 431 4.57 14.13 -12.10
C GLY A 431 4.54 15.20 -13.21
N SER A 432 3.37 15.76 -13.52
CA SER A 432 3.21 16.83 -14.51
C SER A 432 3.73 18.16 -13.98
N LYS A 433 4.61 18.81 -14.74
CA LYS A 433 5.21 20.12 -14.40
C LYS A 433 4.26 21.29 -14.69
N ILE A 434 3.13 21.05 -15.37
CA ILE A 434 2.17 22.07 -15.78
C ILE A 434 0.85 21.99 -15.00
N VAL A 435 0.69 21.00 -14.11
CA VAL A 435 -0.48 20.83 -13.25
C VAL A 435 -0.05 20.88 -11.79
N HIS A 436 -0.67 21.77 -11.04
CA HIS A 436 -0.37 22.03 -9.62
C HIS A 436 -1.59 21.85 -8.73
N SER A 437 -1.36 21.76 -7.42
CA SER A 437 -2.44 21.70 -6.44
C SER A 437 -3.33 22.94 -6.51
N THR A 438 -4.64 22.69 -6.51
CA THR A 438 -5.70 23.71 -6.45
C THR A 438 -6.57 23.50 -5.21
N PRO A 439 -7.35 24.50 -4.78
CA PRO A 439 -8.33 24.32 -3.70
C PRO A 439 -9.25 23.11 -3.91
N ASP A 440 -9.61 22.79 -5.16
CA ASP A 440 -10.48 21.65 -5.47
C ASP A 440 -9.79 20.31 -5.24
N THR A 441 -8.52 20.18 -5.65
CA THR A 441 -7.71 18.97 -5.38
C THR A 441 -7.38 18.81 -3.90
N GLU A 442 -7.32 19.89 -3.13
CA GLU A 442 -7.02 19.89 -1.69
C GLU A 442 -8.26 19.72 -0.80
N ALA A 443 -9.46 19.89 -1.35
CA ALA A 443 -10.70 19.91 -0.58
C ALA A 443 -10.89 18.65 0.30
N TRP A 444 -10.40 17.49 -0.17
CA TRP A 444 -10.49 16.23 0.55
C TRP A 444 -9.69 16.18 1.86
N PHE A 445 -8.71 17.07 2.05
CA PHE A 445 -8.01 17.21 3.33
C PHE A 445 -8.97 17.63 4.45
N GLY A 446 -9.95 18.48 4.13
CA GLY A 446 -11.00 18.88 5.05
C GLY A 446 -11.89 17.72 5.47
N ILE A 447 -12.09 16.71 4.60
CA ILE A 447 -12.82 15.50 4.93
C ILE A 447 -12.04 14.71 5.99
N TRP A 448 -10.77 14.39 5.71
CA TRP A 448 -9.93 13.63 6.64
C TRP A 448 -9.73 14.33 7.98
N HIS A 449 -9.53 15.65 7.96
CA HIS A 449 -9.47 16.47 9.17
C HIS A 449 -10.72 16.27 10.05
N ARG A 450 -11.92 16.21 9.47
CA ARG A 450 -13.17 15.95 10.20
C ARG A 450 -13.26 14.50 10.69
N LEU A 451 -12.96 13.54 9.80
CA LEU A 451 -13.03 12.11 10.12
C LEU A 451 -12.09 11.73 11.28
N SER A 452 -10.97 12.43 11.40
CA SER A 452 -9.95 12.21 12.42
C SER A 452 -10.06 13.11 13.65
N HIS A 453 -11.18 13.80 13.88
CA HIS A 453 -11.33 14.76 14.99
C HIS A 453 -10.23 15.83 15.05
N GLY A 454 -9.70 16.22 13.89
CA GLY A 454 -8.64 17.22 13.75
C GLY A 454 -7.22 16.71 13.97
N VAL A 455 -7.02 15.40 14.22
CA VAL A 455 -5.68 14.81 14.33
C VAL A 455 -4.91 14.97 13.01
N ILE A 456 -5.54 14.64 11.88
CA ILE A 456 -4.99 14.94 10.56
C ILE A 456 -5.18 16.45 10.30
N PRO A 457 -4.11 17.20 9.98
CA PRO A 457 -4.18 18.61 9.64
C PRO A 457 -5.00 18.82 8.35
N LYS A 458 -5.62 19.99 8.20
CA LYS A 458 -6.44 20.32 7.02
C LYS A 458 -5.59 20.69 5.79
N GLU A 459 -4.28 20.80 5.96
CA GLU A 459 -3.33 21.21 4.93
C GLU A 459 -2.74 20.04 4.12
N GLY A 460 -2.94 18.79 4.54
CA GLY A 460 -2.47 17.62 3.81
C GLY A 460 -2.46 16.33 4.62
N LEU A 461 -2.05 15.24 3.96
CA LEU A 461 -2.23 13.86 4.42
C LEU A 461 -0.93 13.09 4.62
N SER A 462 0.21 13.78 4.52
CA SER A 462 1.53 13.24 4.78
C SER A 462 2.22 14.00 5.91
N TYR A 463 3.14 13.33 6.61
CA TYR A 463 4.04 13.95 7.58
C TYR A 463 5.08 14.90 6.95
N HIS A 464 5.15 14.99 5.62
CA HIS A 464 6.05 15.93 4.92
C HIS A 464 5.52 17.36 4.86
N ILE A 465 4.25 17.60 5.19
CA ILE A 465 3.69 18.93 5.14
C ILE A 465 4.23 19.81 6.29
N ASN A 466 4.34 21.10 6.02
CA ASN A 466 5.00 22.08 6.89
C ASN A 466 4.35 22.19 8.28
N SER A 467 3.03 22.00 8.38
CA SER A 467 2.28 22.12 9.64
C SER A 467 2.64 21.05 10.68
N VAL A 468 3.18 19.90 10.26
CA VAL A 468 3.58 18.79 11.15
C VAL A 468 5.07 18.47 11.08
N LYS A 469 5.81 19.17 10.23
CA LYS A 469 7.24 18.95 9.94
C LYS A 469 8.13 18.91 11.19
N ASN A 470 7.80 19.70 12.23
CA ASN A 470 8.66 19.92 13.40
C ASN A 470 8.00 19.58 14.74
N SER A 471 6.73 19.16 14.76
CA SER A 471 5.92 19.18 16.00
C SER A 471 5.43 17.81 16.45
N GLN A 472 5.55 16.76 15.64
CA GLN A 472 4.97 15.46 15.96
C GLN A 472 5.90 14.31 15.58
N MET A 473 6.23 13.47 16.56
CA MET A 473 6.64 12.10 16.29
C MET A 473 5.51 11.39 15.54
N PRO A 474 5.82 10.45 14.63
CA PRO A 474 4.77 9.71 13.95
C PRO A 474 3.88 9.04 14.97
N ARG A 475 2.58 9.10 14.74
CA ARG A 475 1.61 8.36 15.53
C ARG A 475 1.06 7.27 14.65
N PHE A 476 1.14 6.04 15.15
CA PHE A 476 0.50 4.92 14.48
C PHE A 476 -1.02 5.11 14.41
N PHE A 477 -1.61 5.48 15.55
CA PHE A 477 -3.04 5.56 15.72
C PHE A 477 -3.60 6.93 15.30
N VAL A 478 -4.65 6.90 14.49
CA VAL A 478 -5.48 8.05 14.12
C VAL A 478 -6.94 7.57 14.09
N PRO A 479 -7.86 8.22 14.82
CA PRO A 479 -9.26 7.82 14.79
C PRO A 479 -9.86 8.04 13.41
N ALA A 480 -10.74 7.14 12.98
CA ALA A 480 -11.57 7.32 11.79
C ALA A 480 -12.77 6.37 11.81
N PRO A 481 -13.91 6.74 11.22
CA PRO A 481 -14.99 5.80 10.92
C PRO A 481 -14.63 4.88 9.74
N PRO A 482 -15.40 3.80 9.51
CA PRO A 482 -15.20 2.95 8.35
C PRO A 482 -15.30 3.78 7.06
N THR A 483 -14.16 3.99 6.42
CA THR A 483 -14.00 4.90 5.28
C THR A 483 -13.32 4.15 4.15
N LEU A 484 -13.83 4.32 2.92
CA LEU A 484 -13.21 3.81 1.70
C LEU A 484 -13.18 4.92 0.65
N VAL A 485 -12.11 4.95 -0.14
CA VAL A 485 -11.92 5.91 -1.24
C VAL A 485 -12.05 5.17 -2.57
N PHE A 486 -12.80 5.74 -3.50
CA PHE A 486 -13.11 5.19 -4.82
C PHE A 486 -12.70 6.17 -5.90
N ASP A 487 -12.45 5.62 -7.08
CA ASP A 487 -12.02 6.37 -8.25
C ASP A 487 -13.19 7.14 -8.88
N HIS A 488 -12.88 8.20 -9.63
CA HIS A 488 -13.86 8.98 -10.38
C HIS A 488 -14.61 8.16 -11.44
N ARG A 489 -14.00 7.04 -11.89
CA ARG A 489 -14.51 6.13 -12.92
C ARG A 489 -15.50 5.09 -12.41
N VAL A 490 -15.81 5.07 -11.11
CA VAL A 490 -16.70 4.08 -10.50
C VAL A 490 -18.03 3.91 -11.24
N GLY A 491 -18.64 4.98 -11.74
CA GLY A 491 -19.88 4.88 -12.52
C GLY A 491 -19.71 4.37 -13.95
N ASP A 492 -18.57 4.65 -14.56
CA ASP A 492 -18.26 4.25 -15.94
C ASP A 492 -17.87 2.77 -16.04
N GLU A 493 -17.01 2.31 -15.12
CA GLU A 493 -16.44 0.97 -15.14
C GLU A 493 -17.22 -0.02 -14.26
N HIS A 494 -17.96 0.50 -13.27
CA HIS A 494 -18.73 -0.31 -12.33
C HIS A 494 -20.17 0.25 -12.16
N PRO A 495 -21.01 0.23 -13.22
CA PRO A 495 -22.34 0.86 -13.21
C PRO A 495 -23.31 0.30 -12.15
N ASP A 496 -23.03 -0.88 -11.60
CA ASP A 496 -23.80 -1.53 -10.53
C ASP A 496 -23.18 -1.37 -9.13
N PHE A 497 -22.12 -0.56 -8.98
CA PHE A 497 -21.45 -0.35 -7.70
C PHE A 497 -22.39 0.31 -6.67
N ASP A 498 -22.51 -0.26 -5.49
CA ASP A 498 -23.57 0.09 -4.53
C ASP A 498 -23.07 0.81 -3.27
N PHE A 499 -21.76 1.01 -3.15
CA PHE A 499 -21.10 1.61 -1.98
C PHE A 499 -21.59 0.99 -0.66
N LYS A 500 -21.51 -0.34 -0.56
CA LYS A 500 -22.10 -1.11 0.55
C LYS A 500 -21.82 -0.50 1.93
N GLY A 501 -22.90 -0.19 2.64
CA GLY A 501 -22.86 0.37 3.99
C GLY A 501 -22.90 1.90 4.06
N ALA A 502 -22.61 2.60 2.96
CA ALA A 502 -22.38 4.04 2.98
C ALA A 502 -23.62 4.80 3.48
N LYS A 503 -23.38 5.74 4.40
CA LYS A 503 -24.38 6.66 4.95
C LYS A 503 -24.17 8.08 4.45
N ILE A 504 -22.91 8.42 4.16
CA ILE A 504 -22.51 9.64 3.47
C ILE A 504 -21.51 9.30 2.37
N LEU A 505 -21.58 10.03 1.26
CA LEU A 505 -20.61 9.99 0.17
C LEU A 505 -20.10 11.40 -0.13
N PHE A 506 -18.80 11.53 -0.33
CA PHE A 506 -18.16 12.77 -0.76
C PHE A 506 -17.82 12.72 -2.25
N LEU A 507 -18.17 13.76 -3.00
CA LEU A 507 -17.63 14.03 -4.34
C LEU A 507 -16.64 15.20 -4.23
N THR A 508 -15.35 14.93 -4.49
CA THR A 508 -14.26 15.89 -4.29
C THR A 508 -13.20 15.77 -5.39
N GLY A 509 -12.35 16.80 -5.53
CA GLY A 509 -11.29 16.84 -6.55
C GLY A 509 -11.68 17.65 -7.79
N THR A 510 -11.12 17.28 -8.93
CA THR A 510 -11.32 17.95 -10.22
C THR A 510 -12.64 17.58 -10.90
N ASP A 511 -13.02 18.31 -11.94
CA ASP A 511 -14.28 18.23 -12.70
C ASP A 511 -14.44 16.98 -13.59
N LEU A 512 -13.78 15.88 -13.24
CA LEU A 512 -13.74 14.65 -14.03
C LEU A 512 -14.80 13.60 -13.64
N ILE A 513 -15.79 14.00 -12.84
CA ILE A 513 -16.93 13.14 -12.54
C ILE A 513 -17.88 13.11 -13.74
N THR A 514 -18.13 11.93 -14.28
CA THR A 514 -18.95 11.69 -15.47
C THR A 514 -20.45 11.64 -15.16
N ASP A 515 -21.27 11.73 -16.21
CA ASP A 515 -22.72 11.52 -16.12
C ASP A 515 -23.09 10.13 -15.59
N ALA A 516 -22.29 9.10 -15.90
CA ALA A 516 -22.49 7.75 -15.39
C ALA A 516 -22.28 7.71 -13.87
N THR A 517 -21.20 8.33 -13.38
CA THR A 517 -20.96 8.47 -11.92
C THR A 517 -22.04 9.31 -11.25
N HIS A 518 -22.51 10.40 -11.88
CA HIS A 518 -23.68 11.15 -11.37
C HIS A 518 -24.94 10.31 -11.30
N ALA A 519 -25.25 9.53 -12.34
CA ALA A 519 -26.42 8.66 -12.37
C ALA A 519 -26.37 7.60 -11.27
N LEU A 520 -25.21 6.97 -11.09
CA LEU A 520 -24.95 6.01 -10.02
C LEU A 520 -25.18 6.64 -8.64
N VAL A 521 -24.51 7.76 -8.36
CA VAL A 521 -24.62 8.47 -7.08
C VAL A 521 -26.06 8.92 -6.84
N ARG A 522 -26.75 9.47 -7.85
CA ARG A 522 -28.13 9.92 -7.75
C ARG A 522 -29.11 8.80 -7.43
N LYS A 523 -28.92 7.61 -8.00
CA LYS A 523 -29.68 6.40 -7.64
C LYS A 523 -29.54 6.09 -6.14
N ARG A 524 -28.34 6.24 -5.58
CA ARG A 524 -28.09 6.04 -4.14
C ARG A 524 -28.69 7.15 -3.28
N VAL A 525 -28.58 8.42 -3.71
CA VAL A 525 -29.21 9.55 -3.01
C VAL A 525 -30.72 9.35 -2.91
N ARG A 526 -31.39 9.00 -4.01
CA ARG A 526 -32.84 8.75 -4.01
C ARG A 526 -33.25 7.61 -3.07
N SER A 527 -32.33 6.69 -2.79
CA SER A 527 -32.51 5.56 -1.87
C SER A 527 -32.13 5.88 -0.41
N GLY A 528 -31.78 7.12 -0.07
CA GLY A 528 -31.52 7.56 1.31
C GLY A 528 -30.08 7.98 1.62
N LEU A 529 -29.16 7.93 0.64
CA LEU A 529 -27.78 8.38 0.84
C LEU A 529 -27.72 9.91 1.00
N THR A 530 -26.89 10.40 1.93
CA THR A 530 -26.48 11.82 1.95
C THR A 530 -25.22 11.97 1.10
N VAL A 531 -25.21 12.92 0.18
CA VAL A 531 -23.99 13.26 -0.59
C VAL A 531 -23.53 14.66 -0.23
N ALA A 532 -22.25 14.82 0.10
CA ALA A 532 -21.60 16.12 0.19
C ALA A 532 -20.72 16.32 -1.05
N THR A 533 -20.84 17.45 -1.75
CA THR A 533 -20.18 17.65 -3.05
C THR A 533 -19.67 19.07 -3.19
N LEU A 534 -18.54 19.23 -3.88
CA LEU A 534 -18.11 20.54 -4.39
C LEU A 534 -19.09 21.04 -5.47
N PRO A 535 -19.22 22.36 -5.68
CA PRO A 535 -20.23 22.91 -6.58
C PRO A 535 -20.06 22.48 -8.04
N HIS A 536 -18.81 22.38 -8.53
CA HIS A 536 -18.52 21.95 -9.90
C HIS A 536 -18.74 20.46 -10.15
N LEU A 537 -18.81 19.65 -9.07
CA LEU A 537 -19.06 18.20 -9.14
C LEU A 537 -20.52 17.83 -8.91
N ALA A 538 -21.36 18.79 -8.53
CA ALA A 538 -22.78 18.54 -8.32
C ALA A 538 -23.51 18.35 -9.66
N PRO A 539 -24.56 17.51 -9.72
CA PRO A 539 -25.42 17.41 -10.91
C PRO A 539 -25.94 18.80 -11.33
N PRO A 540 -26.10 19.09 -12.64
CA PRO A 540 -26.42 20.45 -13.11
C PRO A 540 -27.64 21.10 -12.44
N ASP A 541 -28.69 20.32 -12.18
CA ASP A 541 -29.90 20.82 -11.52
C ASP A 541 -29.72 21.12 -10.02
N VAL A 542 -28.82 20.38 -9.35
CA VAL A 542 -28.43 20.61 -7.95
C VAL A 542 -27.50 21.82 -7.85
N ARG A 543 -26.51 21.91 -8.75
CA ARG A 543 -25.58 23.04 -8.86
C ARG A 543 -26.32 24.35 -9.09
N LYS A 544 -27.26 24.38 -10.03
CA LYS A 544 -28.06 25.59 -10.33
C LYS A 544 -28.82 26.10 -9.09
N LYS A 545 -29.36 25.20 -8.27
CA LYS A 545 -30.04 25.58 -7.01
C LYS A 545 -29.06 26.17 -5.99
N PHE A 546 -27.85 25.61 -5.88
CA PHE A 546 -26.79 26.18 -5.05
C PHE A 546 -26.38 27.58 -5.54
N GLU A 547 -26.17 27.76 -6.84
CA GLU A 547 -25.78 29.05 -7.43
C GLU A 547 -26.80 30.15 -7.11
N GLN A 548 -28.09 29.85 -7.21
CA GLN A 548 -29.18 30.78 -6.88
C GLN A 548 -29.14 31.29 -5.43
N VAL A 549 -28.76 30.43 -4.47
CA VAL A 549 -28.65 30.84 -3.06
C VAL A 549 -27.25 31.35 -2.70
N SER A 550 -26.22 31.00 -3.46
CA SER A 550 -24.84 31.44 -3.21
C SER A 550 -24.68 32.95 -3.42
N VAL A 551 -25.50 33.55 -4.29
CA VAL A 551 -25.62 35.01 -4.45
C VAL A 551 -26.00 35.69 -3.13
N SER A 552 -26.66 34.98 -2.20
CA SER A 552 -26.99 35.49 -0.86
C SER A 552 -25.87 35.26 0.18
N GLY A 553 -24.65 34.94 -0.25
CA GLY A 553 -23.48 34.75 0.62
C GLY A 553 -23.38 33.41 1.34
N LYS A 554 -24.25 32.43 1.03
CA LYS A 554 -24.17 31.09 1.64
C LYS A 554 -23.03 30.27 1.03
N SER A 555 -22.24 29.61 1.88
CA SER A 555 -21.16 28.69 1.48
C SER A 555 -21.62 27.24 1.35
N GLU A 556 -22.81 26.89 1.86
CA GLU A 556 -23.40 25.55 1.83
C GLU A 556 -24.91 25.59 1.56
N TYR A 557 -25.43 24.57 0.87
CA TYR A 557 -26.87 24.40 0.63
C TYR A 557 -27.30 22.93 0.55
N GLU A 558 -28.40 22.60 1.23
CA GLU A 558 -29.03 21.27 1.16
C GLU A 558 -30.11 21.24 0.06
N VAL A 559 -30.08 20.20 -0.78
CA VAL A 559 -31.11 19.89 -1.78
C VAL A 559 -31.63 18.47 -1.54
N ARG A 560 -32.94 18.33 -1.27
CA ARG A 560 -33.58 17.01 -1.16
C ARG A 560 -33.73 16.34 -2.53
N ASP A 561 -33.47 15.04 -2.61
CA ASP A 561 -33.66 14.21 -3.81
C ASP A 561 -34.05 12.78 -3.38
N GLY A 562 -35.32 12.43 -3.55
CA GLY A 562 -35.90 11.19 -3.01
C GLY A 562 -35.81 11.12 -1.49
N SER A 563 -35.39 9.96 -0.95
CA SER A 563 -35.23 9.75 0.49
C SER A 563 -33.92 10.32 1.06
N GLY A 564 -32.99 10.73 0.20
CA GLY A 564 -31.70 11.30 0.59
C GLY A 564 -31.61 12.80 0.31
N ARG A 565 -30.37 13.29 0.20
CA ARG A 565 -30.08 14.71 -0.01
C ARG A 565 -28.67 14.93 -0.55
N TRP A 566 -28.51 16.08 -1.18
CA TRP A 566 -27.24 16.69 -1.55
C TRP A 566 -26.92 17.83 -0.60
N ILE A 567 -25.67 17.94 -0.16
CA ILE A 567 -25.09 19.09 0.54
C ILE A 567 -24.02 19.64 -0.39
N VAL A 568 -24.33 20.74 -1.08
CA VAL A 568 -23.35 21.42 -1.94
C VAL A 568 -22.59 22.41 -1.09
N ALA A 569 -21.27 22.28 -1.02
CA ALA A 569 -20.43 23.07 -0.14
C ALA A 569 -19.14 23.49 -0.85
N ARG A 570 -18.65 24.71 -0.60
CA ARG A 570 -17.36 25.19 -1.16
C ARG A 570 -16.14 24.54 -0.50
N ASP A 571 -16.31 24.02 0.71
CA ASP A 571 -15.36 23.20 1.45
C ASP A 571 -16.13 22.21 2.34
N PHE A 572 -15.46 21.19 2.87
CA PHE A 572 -16.10 20.19 3.73
C PHE A 572 -15.98 20.49 5.24
N LEU A 573 -15.55 21.70 5.60
CA LEU A 573 -15.43 22.16 6.97
C LEU A 573 -16.66 22.96 7.43
N GLY A 574 -17.63 23.22 6.57
CA GLY A 574 -18.85 23.93 6.93
C GLY A 574 -19.78 23.17 7.91
N PRO A 575 -20.72 23.90 8.55
CA PRO A 575 -21.59 23.36 9.59
C PRO A 575 -22.58 22.28 9.10
N GLN A 576 -23.06 22.34 7.85
CA GLN A 576 -23.99 21.33 7.32
C GLN A 576 -23.29 19.98 7.13
N VAL A 577 -22.08 19.99 6.56
CA VAL A 577 -21.26 18.78 6.45
C VAL A 577 -20.91 18.23 7.84
N ALA A 578 -20.51 19.09 8.78
CA ALA A 578 -20.23 18.69 10.15
C ALA A 578 -21.44 18.04 10.84
N ALA A 579 -22.64 18.60 10.67
CA ALA A 579 -23.87 18.05 11.23
C ALA A 579 -24.23 16.67 10.62
N ALA A 580 -24.00 16.49 9.31
CA ALA A 580 -24.23 15.22 8.62
C ALA A 580 -23.21 14.14 9.04
N LEU A 581 -21.96 14.52 9.30
CA LEU A 581 -20.90 13.61 9.75
C LEU A 581 -21.00 13.23 11.22
N LYS A 582 -21.47 14.13 12.09
CA LYS A 582 -21.52 13.92 13.55
C LYS A 582 -22.03 12.53 14.01
N PRO A 583 -23.15 11.97 13.49
CA PRO A 583 -23.61 10.65 13.91
C PRO A 583 -22.78 9.47 13.34
N LEU A 584 -21.88 9.74 12.40
CA LEU A 584 -21.08 8.73 11.70
C LEU A 584 -19.65 8.63 12.23
N LEU A 585 -19.14 9.67 12.89
CA LEU A 585 -17.79 9.70 13.45
C LEU A 585 -17.60 8.60 14.49
N SER A 586 -16.44 7.97 14.47
CA SER A 586 -15.97 7.11 15.56
C SER A 586 -15.72 7.95 16.82
N PRO A 587 -15.73 7.37 18.02
CA PRO A 587 -15.10 8.00 19.18
C PRO A 587 -13.63 8.41 18.88
N PRO A 588 -13.10 9.45 19.54
CA PRO A 588 -11.78 10.02 19.22
C PRO A 588 -10.60 9.08 19.52
N ASN A 589 -10.84 7.98 20.24
CA ASN A 589 -9.87 6.93 20.53
C ASN A 589 -10.18 5.63 19.76
N GLU A 590 -11.04 5.67 18.73
CA GLU A 590 -11.39 4.49 17.91
C GLU A 590 -11.13 4.71 16.42
N LEU A 591 -10.41 3.76 15.82
CA LEU A 591 -10.32 3.54 14.38
C LEU A 591 -11.20 2.32 14.05
N GLN A 592 -12.17 2.48 13.16
CA GLN A 592 -13.18 1.46 12.88
C GLN A 592 -13.15 1.03 11.41
N HIS A 593 -13.39 -0.25 11.17
CA HIS A 593 -13.61 -0.84 9.84
C HIS A 593 -14.81 -1.79 9.88
N ASP A 594 -15.54 -1.87 8.76
CA ASP A 594 -16.65 -2.79 8.60
C ASP A 594 -16.29 -3.81 7.50
N PHE A 595 -16.45 -5.11 7.77
CA PHE A 595 -16.17 -6.21 6.84
C PHE A 595 -17.37 -7.15 6.75
N GLY A 596 -18.19 -7.01 5.71
CA GLY A 596 -19.44 -7.77 5.58
C GLY A 596 -20.37 -7.51 6.76
N LYS A 597 -20.57 -8.53 7.61
CA LYS A 597 -21.34 -8.44 8.86
C LYS A 597 -20.48 -8.11 10.09
N HIS A 598 -19.17 -8.10 9.94
CA HIS A 598 -18.21 -7.96 11.02
C HIS A 598 -17.81 -6.50 11.23
N LYS A 599 -17.66 -6.10 12.49
CA LYS A 599 -17.17 -4.78 12.87
C LYS A 599 -15.83 -4.89 13.60
N LEU A 600 -14.79 -4.34 13.00
CA LEU A 600 -13.47 -4.20 13.59
C LEU A 600 -13.34 -2.83 14.26
N VAL A 601 -12.90 -2.81 15.51
CA VAL A 601 -12.58 -1.59 16.25
C VAL A 601 -11.17 -1.71 16.81
N ILE A 602 -10.31 -0.80 16.39
CA ILE A 602 -8.98 -0.58 16.94
C ILE A 602 -9.10 0.57 17.93
N ARG A 603 -8.74 0.35 19.19
CA ARG A 603 -8.76 1.41 20.21
C ARG A 603 -7.37 1.80 20.61
N GLU A 604 -7.14 3.10 20.73
CA GLU A 604 -5.91 3.63 21.32
C GLU A 604 -5.79 3.18 22.77
N VAL A 605 -4.65 2.57 23.11
CA VAL A 605 -4.25 2.32 24.50
C VAL A 605 -3.30 3.44 24.94
N ASP A 606 -2.36 3.78 24.07
CA ASP A 606 -1.52 4.97 24.12
C ASP A 606 -0.96 5.28 22.72
N THR A 607 0.05 6.15 22.63
CA THR A 607 0.67 6.60 21.37
C THR A 607 1.10 5.48 20.43
N ASP A 608 1.59 4.36 20.97
CA ASP A 608 2.21 3.27 20.19
C ASP A 608 1.41 1.97 20.28
N ARG A 609 0.50 1.85 21.25
CA ARG A 609 -0.24 0.62 21.52
C ARG A 609 -1.71 0.75 21.18
N VAL A 610 -2.24 -0.32 20.57
CA VAL A 610 -3.67 -0.45 20.31
C VAL A 610 -4.25 -1.72 20.93
N GLY A 611 -5.55 -1.71 21.17
CA GLY A 611 -6.33 -2.92 21.42
C GLY A 611 -7.23 -3.23 20.21
N VAL A 612 -7.59 -4.50 20.06
CA VAL A 612 -8.47 -4.96 18.98
C VAL A 612 -9.78 -5.51 19.54
N TRP A 613 -10.89 -5.09 18.95
CA TRP A 613 -12.21 -5.65 19.19
C TRP A 613 -12.84 -6.05 17.87
N LEU A 614 -13.37 -7.27 17.81
CA LEU A 614 -14.14 -7.77 16.68
C LEU A 614 -15.54 -8.11 17.18
N ASP A 615 -16.56 -7.50 16.59
CA ASP A 615 -17.96 -7.72 16.95
C ASP A 615 -18.22 -7.48 18.45
N GLY A 616 -17.53 -6.48 19.02
CA GLY A 616 -17.60 -6.12 20.44
C GLY A 616 -16.78 -7.03 21.37
N GLN A 617 -16.23 -8.13 20.87
CA GLN A 617 -15.36 -9.02 21.64
C GLN A 617 -13.92 -8.56 21.55
N ARG A 618 -13.28 -8.34 22.71
CA ARG A 618 -11.86 -8.03 22.76
C ARG A 618 -11.07 -9.23 22.25
N ARG A 619 -10.23 -9.01 21.24
CA ARG A 619 -9.26 -9.99 20.77
C ARG A 619 -7.99 -9.88 21.61
N TYR A 620 -7.25 -10.97 21.68
CA TYR A 620 -5.93 -10.92 22.26
C TYR A 620 -5.12 -9.86 21.50
N THR A 621 -4.33 -9.10 22.23
CA THR A 621 -3.23 -8.30 21.70
C THR A 621 -1.99 -8.73 22.46
N PRO A 622 -0.85 -8.97 21.80
CA PRO A 622 0.33 -9.41 22.51
C PRO A 622 0.70 -8.38 23.59
N PRO A 623 1.16 -8.83 24.77
CA PRO A 623 1.53 -7.94 25.85
C PRO A 623 2.60 -6.95 25.38
N ALA A 624 2.52 -5.73 25.89
CA ALA A 624 3.52 -4.71 25.61
C ALA A 624 4.89 -5.17 26.10
N GLN A 625 5.93 -4.80 25.36
CA GLN A 625 7.28 -4.84 25.95
C GLN A 625 7.33 -3.74 27.01
N PRO A 626 8.04 -3.92 28.13
CA PRO A 626 8.22 -2.86 29.11
C PRO A 626 8.86 -1.64 28.42
N SER A 627 8.05 -0.59 28.21
CA SER A 627 8.56 0.69 27.72
C SER A 627 9.50 1.26 28.77
N LYS A 628 10.72 1.65 28.35
CA LYS A 628 11.67 2.36 29.20
C LYS A 628 11.32 3.84 29.42
N ARG A 629 10.23 4.37 28.82
CA ARG A 629 9.75 5.70 29.20
C ARG A 629 9.41 5.67 30.67
N ALA A 630 10.17 6.44 31.45
CA ALA A 630 9.68 6.95 32.71
C ALA A 630 8.32 7.58 32.46
N VAL A 631 7.30 7.06 33.14
CA VAL A 631 5.97 7.64 33.08
C VAL A 631 6.12 9.02 33.70
N ARG A 632 6.00 10.07 32.88
CA ARG A 632 5.96 11.41 33.44
C ARG A 632 4.60 11.58 34.11
N ASN A 633 4.59 11.98 35.37
CA ASN A 633 3.34 12.32 36.05
C ASN A 633 2.69 13.54 35.37
N ALA A 634 1.45 13.87 35.76
CA ALA A 634 0.76 15.06 35.25
C ALA A 634 1.50 16.39 35.49
N LYS A 635 2.55 16.40 36.32
CA LYS A 635 3.42 17.55 36.61
C LYS A 635 4.71 17.54 35.78
N GLY A 636 4.95 16.52 34.96
CA GLY A 636 6.14 16.38 34.12
C GLY A 636 7.34 15.71 34.81
N ASP A 637 7.20 15.26 36.06
CA ASP A 637 8.27 14.58 36.79
C ASP A 637 8.41 13.14 36.31
N MET A 638 9.65 12.67 36.20
CA MET A 638 9.97 11.28 35.88
C MET A 638 9.52 10.37 37.02
N ILE A 639 8.56 9.47 36.77
CA ILE A 639 8.26 8.35 37.67
C ILE A 639 9.05 7.15 37.17
N GLU A 640 9.93 6.63 38.02
CA GLU A 640 10.50 5.30 37.85
C GLU A 640 9.37 4.28 38.03
N VAL A 641 8.97 3.61 36.95
CA VAL A 641 8.06 2.47 37.07
C VAL A 641 8.92 1.29 37.53
N SER A 642 8.99 1.07 38.84
CA SER A 642 9.60 -0.14 39.39
C SER A 642 8.81 -1.36 38.88
N ARG A 643 9.56 -2.36 38.40
CA ARG A 643 9.07 -3.62 37.82
C ARG A 643 7.99 -4.32 38.61
#